data_AF-A0A418SW20-F1
#
_entry.id   AF-A0A418SW20-F1
#
_cell.length_a   1.000
_cell.length_b   1.000
_cell.length_c   1.000
_cell.angle_alpha   90.00
_cell.angle_beta   90.00
_cell.angle_gamma   90.00
#
_symmetry.space_group_name_H-M   'P 1'
#
loop_
_entity.id
_entity.type
_entity.pdbx_description
1 polymer ?
#
loop_
_entity_poly.entity_id
_entity_poly.type
_entity_poly.pdbx_seq_one_letter_code
_entity_poly.pdbx_strand_id
1 'polypeptide(L)'
;MPTGGMFMHRSKKKLAAALLAAVMTFTVVGQVSPAQAAGQSGRTTEVVTFASDALTRDRMPGNDELTYKLYLPKGYDENRKEGYPVLYLLHGSWGDEKGWDDFWGTLDEMIESGSIDPVIAVAPASGNSYWVDSDKFGAYESAVTKDLIAKLDNEHNTIADRSGRYLMGYSMGGYGALRYGMAYPELFGAVTLLSPAIQKNEPPVTSGAVERGSFGDPYDPSLWTANNYPTAIESYVKQPHRVPVYIFAGDDDWNHLSEKEDLPADAYKYNMEVQAALLYQELHRKNLFGLPFEKWEDVPGSPAELRIINGGHDTDLWLTGFRDGLRYMMGKAESAELSPSYKAENYTPTRQGTVTTETAKLASLTGNTDGTVGTELSYRLYLPHGYNEEAPTRYPVMYLLHGSGGTETSWDKFWPILDSMIESKKIPPVIAVAPVTGNSYWVDSGKFGDVESAVTQDLIPLIDHTYPTIASREGRGLVGFSMGGYGALRYSLVYPELFGGAALLSPAIQDGEAPATSGAVERGSFGDPFDSARWTELNYPQALKSYAEKKRPVPMYIIAGDDDWNHLSEQEDLPKDANRYNMEVQAVSLYQQLHRSNVFGYPFEKWEDVPGSPAELRIVNGGHSMNVWADGFEQGLSYLFKNGLQAATAGFKDIEKHWAKADIEALAAQAIVTGRAEERFAPEANITRAEFAALLVRALGLTTEAADAEPFFDVPMDAWYADALAAAMKAGIAQGNGDGKFWPDKPITREEMAVFAIRALAANGSAPEEPGTVASFKDEAQISTWAIHAVKQTAGLGLLQGYPDGAFGPGIQATRAHAAVILNRLLAMLELTS
;
A
#
# COMPACT_ATOMS: atom_id res chain seq x y z
N MET A 1 18.56 -51.95 -21.60
CA MET A 1 17.50 -52.95 -21.92
C MET A 1 16.52 -52.99 -20.75
N PRO A 2 15.22 -53.16 -21.01
CA PRO A 2 14.14 -52.24 -20.61
C PRO A 2 13.16 -52.88 -19.60
N THR A 3 12.20 -52.17 -19.00
CA THR A 3 10.79 -51.93 -19.47
C THR A 3 10.15 -50.88 -18.53
N GLY A 4 9.43 -49.82 -18.95
CA GLY A 4 8.16 -49.73 -19.72
C GLY A 4 6.99 -49.44 -18.74
N GLY A 5 6.01 -48.55 -18.93
CA GLY A 5 5.54 -47.64 -20.00
C GLY A 5 4.61 -46.56 -19.39
N MET A 6 4.33 -45.40 -20.02
CA MET A 6 3.38 -45.11 -21.14
C MET A 6 2.21 -44.22 -20.60
N PHE A 7 2.26 -42.89 -20.75
CA PHE A 7 1.70 -42.02 -21.82
C PHE A 7 0.16 -42.02 -22.00
N MET A 8 -0.46 -40.83 -21.89
CA MET A 8 -1.25 -40.14 -22.95
C MET A 8 -1.66 -38.73 -22.44
N HIS A 9 -1.32 -37.56 -23.02
CA HIS A 9 -1.39 -36.98 -24.37
C HIS A 9 -2.71 -36.24 -24.69
N ARG A 10 -2.60 -34.94 -25.05
CA ARG A 10 -3.30 -34.21 -26.15
C ARG A 10 -3.05 -32.69 -25.98
N SER A 11 -2.83 -31.85 -26.98
CA SER A 11 -2.48 -31.99 -28.40
C SER A 11 -2.16 -30.60 -28.98
N LYS A 12 -1.07 -30.46 -29.74
CA LYS A 12 -0.86 -29.41 -30.76
C LYS A 12 -0.92 -30.04 -32.15
N LYS A 13 -1.59 -29.42 -33.11
CA LYS A 13 -1.35 -29.47 -34.57
C LYS A 13 -2.07 -28.27 -35.20
N LYS A 14 -1.66 -27.61 -36.29
CA LYS A 14 -0.46 -27.42 -37.14
C LYS A 14 -1.04 -26.66 -38.36
N LEU A 15 -0.29 -25.73 -38.98
CA LEU A 15 -0.11 -25.73 -40.44
C LEU A 15 1.11 -24.87 -40.82
N ALA A 16 1.74 -25.25 -41.92
CA ALA A 16 3.06 -24.83 -42.40
C ALA A 16 2.94 -24.19 -43.79
N ALA A 17 3.95 -23.42 -44.22
CA ALA A 17 4.63 -23.58 -45.51
C ALA A 17 5.79 -22.57 -45.67
N ALA A 18 6.91 -23.06 -46.20
CA ALA A 18 8.12 -22.32 -46.53
C ALA A 18 8.12 -21.87 -48.00
N LEU A 19 8.86 -20.81 -48.33
CA LEU A 19 9.47 -20.63 -49.66
C LEU A 19 10.82 -19.93 -49.56
N LEU A 20 11.86 -20.61 -50.06
CA LEU A 20 13.20 -20.13 -50.31
C LEU A 20 13.22 -19.40 -51.67
N ALA A 21 13.87 -18.24 -51.75
CA ALA A 21 14.43 -17.74 -53.01
C ALA A 21 15.68 -16.91 -52.72
N ALA A 22 16.83 -17.42 -53.14
CA ALA A 22 18.10 -16.72 -53.19
C ALA A 22 18.21 -15.96 -54.52
N VAL A 23 18.55 -14.67 -54.49
CA VAL A 23 19.07 -13.95 -55.67
C VAL A 23 20.14 -12.93 -55.25
N MET A 24 21.35 -13.22 -55.72
CA MET A 24 22.47 -12.37 -56.15
C MET A 24 22.71 -10.99 -55.53
N THR A 25 23.91 -10.88 -54.99
CA THR A 25 24.72 -9.67 -54.82
C THR A 25 24.85 -8.85 -56.11
N PHE A 26 24.57 -7.55 -56.03
CA PHE A 26 25.15 -6.54 -56.92
C PHE A 26 25.78 -5.44 -56.05
N THR A 27 27.10 -5.34 -56.14
CA THR A 27 27.89 -4.18 -55.73
C THR A 27 27.57 -3.02 -56.67
N VAL A 28 27.03 -1.93 -56.13
CA VAL A 28 27.06 -0.62 -56.79
C VAL A 28 27.82 0.34 -55.87
N VAL A 29 29.02 0.68 -56.31
CA VAL A 29 29.79 1.82 -55.80
C VAL A 29 29.09 3.07 -56.32
N GLY A 30 28.48 3.83 -55.43
CA GLY A 30 27.91 5.15 -55.73
C GLY A 30 28.35 6.14 -54.67
N GLN A 31 29.27 7.03 -55.02
CA GLN A 31 29.56 8.23 -54.25
C GLN A 31 28.29 9.11 -54.20
N VAL A 32 27.83 9.46 -53.00
CA VAL A 32 26.85 10.52 -52.80
C VAL A 32 27.45 11.57 -51.88
N SER A 33 27.43 12.81 -52.33
CA SER A 33 27.96 14.00 -51.65
C SER A 33 27.23 14.33 -50.34
N PRO A 34 27.89 15.00 -49.38
CA PRO A 34 27.30 15.31 -48.08
C PRO A 34 26.49 16.60 -48.16
N ALA A 35 25.19 16.53 -48.46
CA ALA A 35 24.23 17.59 -48.18
C ALA A 35 22.82 17.15 -48.62
N GLN A 36 22.18 16.26 -47.83
CA GLN A 36 20.73 16.09 -47.70
C GLN A 36 20.45 14.74 -47.04
N ALA A 37 20.58 14.71 -45.71
CA ALA A 37 20.03 13.64 -44.87
C ALA A 37 19.59 14.22 -43.52
N ALA A 38 18.79 15.28 -43.54
CA ALA A 38 17.91 15.59 -42.40
C ALA A 38 16.66 14.69 -42.53
N GLY A 39 16.88 13.39 -42.44
CA GLY A 39 15.83 12.37 -42.41
C GLY A 39 15.57 11.99 -40.96
N GLN A 40 14.29 11.98 -40.58
CA GLN A 40 13.79 11.46 -39.31
C GLN A 40 14.36 10.07 -39.01
N SER A 41 15.46 9.97 -38.26
CA SER A 41 15.92 8.70 -37.68
C SER A 41 15.37 8.59 -36.26
N GLY A 42 14.91 7.40 -35.87
CA GLY A 42 14.57 7.10 -34.47
C GLY A 42 15.79 7.21 -33.55
N ARG A 43 15.64 6.81 -32.28
CA ARG A 43 16.79 6.67 -31.37
C ARG A 43 17.91 5.84 -32.02
N THR A 44 19.16 6.14 -31.69
CA THR A 44 20.30 5.32 -32.09
C THR A 44 20.94 4.69 -30.87
N THR A 45 21.19 3.39 -30.92
CA THR A 45 21.99 2.70 -29.91
C THR A 45 23.19 2.02 -30.56
N GLU A 46 24.37 2.17 -29.98
CA GLU A 46 25.63 1.61 -30.48
C GLU A 46 26.38 0.91 -29.35
N VAL A 47 27.02 -0.22 -29.64
CA VAL A 47 27.97 -0.85 -28.71
C VAL A 47 29.37 -0.43 -29.12
N VAL A 48 30.09 0.20 -28.19
CA VAL A 48 31.43 0.75 -28.39
C VAL A 48 32.39 0.06 -27.43
N THR A 49 33.56 -0.32 -27.94
CA THR A 49 34.67 -0.87 -27.15
C THR A 49 35.89 -0.01 -27.36
N PHE A 50 36.59 0.36 -26.28
CA PHE A 50 37.82 1.14 -26.36
C PHE A 50 38.83 0.72 -25.29
N ALA A 51 40.11 0.96 -25.56
CA ALA A 51 41.19 0.72 -24.60
C ALA A 51 41.11 1.72 -23.43
N SER A 52 41.08 1.20 -22.20
CA SER A 52 40.98 1.96 -20.96
C SER A 52 42.31 1.91 -20.21
N ASP A 53 42.93 3.07 -20.00
CA ASP A 53 44.16 3.22 -19.22
C ASP A 53 44.00 2.69 -17.79
N ALA A 54 42.82 2.80 -17.20
CA ALA A 54 42.52 2.23 -15.90
C ALA A 54 42.57 0.68 -15.90
N LEU A 55 42.01 0.05 -16.94
CA LEU A 55 41.97 -1.41 -17.08
C LEU A 55 43.32 -2.01 -17.54
N THR A 56 44.18 -1.23 -18.20
CA THR A 56 45.55 -1.67 -18.55
C THR A 56 46.46 -1.94 -17.34
N ARG A 57 46.07 -1.51 -16.14
CA ARG A 57 46.87 -1.68 -14.91
C ARG A 57 46.82 -3.13 -14.40
N ASP A 58 47.91 -3.58 -13.78
CA ASP A 58 48.30 -4.96 -13.35
C ASP A 58 47.24 -5.89 -12.69
N ARG A 59 46.01 -5.42 -12.42
CA ARG A 59 44.97 -6.15 -11.69
C ARG A 59 44.35 -7.29 -12.50
N MET A 60 44.26 -7.21 -13.84
CA MET A 60 43.76 -8.33 -14.66
C MET A 60 44.46 -8.37 -16.04
N PRO A 61 45.59 -9.10 -16.17
CA PRO A 61 46.36 -9.14 -17.42
C PRO A 61 45.53 -9.62 -18.62
N GLY A 62 45.43 -8.80 -19.67
CA GLY A 62 44.73 -9.13 -20.92
C GLY A 62 43.27 -8.66 -21.01
N ASN A 63 42.79 -7.88 -20.05
CA ASN A 63 41.49 -7.22 -20.09
C ASN A 63 41.67 -5.69 -19.97
N ASP A 64 42.09 -5.04 -21.06
CA ASP A 64 42.41 -3.61 -21.13
C ASP A 64 41.34 -2.77 -21.85
N GLU A 65 40.23 -3.38 -22.27
CA GLU A 65 39.15 -2.72 -23.00
C GLU A 65 37.89 -2.56 -22.15
N LEU A 66 37.26 -1.39 -22.22
CA LEU A 66 35.93 -1.14 -21.69
C LEU A 66 34.91 -1.15 -22.83
N THR A 67 33.89 -1.99 -22.69
CA THR A 67 32.73 -2.02 -23.60
C THR A 67 31.55 -1.30 -22.96
N TYR A 68 30.82 -0.51 -23.74
CA TYR A 68 29.60 0.15 -23.30
C TYR A 68 28.58 0.27 -24.42
N LYS A 69 27.30 0.41 -24.05
CA LYS A 69 26.22 0.72 -24.97
C LYS A 69 25.86 2.18 -24.84
N LEU A 70 25.96 2.91 -25.95
CA LEU A 70 25.57 4.30 -26.08
C LEU A 70 24.13 4.38 -26.57
N TYR A 71 23.35 5.26 -25.97
CA TYR A 71 22.05 5.72 -26.44
C TYR A 71 22.15 7.20 -26.80
N LEU A 72 21.73 7.55 -28.01
CA LEU A 72 21.49 8.95 -28.41
C LEU A 72 19.99 9.15 -28.67
N PRO A 73 19.40 10.23 -28.15
CA PRO A 73 17.98 10.47 -28.27
C PRO A 73 17.60 10.76 -29.72
N LYS A 74 16.34 10.50 -30.06
CA LYS A 74 15.78 10.87 -31.37
C LYS A 74 15.99 12.36 -31.63
N GLY A 75 16.58 12.68 -32.78
CA GLY A 75 16.90 14.07 -33.15
C GLY A 75 18.13 14.64 -32.44
N TYR A 76 19.04 13.80 -31.93
CA TYR A 76 20.34 14.21 -31.43
C TYR A 76 21.06 15.17 -32.40
N ASP A 77 21.53 16.30 -31.87
CA ASP A 77 22.25 17.34 -32.60
C ASP A 77 23.59 17.62 -31.91
N GLU A 78 24.68 17.25 -32.58
CA GLU A 78 26.06 17.50 -32.11
C GLU A 78 26.35 18.99 -31.87
N ASN A 79 25.54 19.91 -32.42
CA ASN A 79 25.69 21.35 -32.29
C ASN A 79 24.63 21.99 -31.37
N ARG A 80 23.84 21.19 -30.64
CA ARG A 80 22.85 21.70 -29.67
C ARG A 80 23.54 22.64 -28.67
N LYS A 81 23.07 23.89 -28.59
CA LYS A 81 23.70 24.94 -27.79
C LYS A 81 23.78 24.62 -26.29
N GLU A 82 22.76 23.97 -25.74
CA GLU A 82 22.69 23.65 -24.31
C GLU A 82 23.55 22.42 -23.92
N GLY A 83 24.09 21.67 -24.89
CA GLY A 83 24.67 20.35 -24.66
C GLY A 83 23.61 19.32 -24.26
N TYR A 84 24.00 18.08 -23.99
CA TYR A 84 23.12 17.03 -23.46
C TYR A 84 23.59 16.57 -22.09
N PRO A 85 22.70 16.44 -21.09
CA PRO A 85 23.05 15.69 -19.90
C PRO A 85 23.32 14.22 -20.25
N VAL A 86 24.15 13.57 -19.43
CA VAL A 86 24.59 12.18 -19.60
C VAL A 86 24.15 11.34 -18.41
N LEU A 87 23.43 10.27 -18.70
CA LEU A 87 22.98 9.27 -17.75
C LEU A 87 23.91 8.04 -17.78
N TYR A 88 24.65 7.82 -16.71
CA TYR A 88 25.54 6.67 -16.52
C TYR A 88 24.77 5.54 -15.83
N LEU A 89 24.59 4.43 -16.55
CA LEU A 89 23.69 3.33 -16.21
C LEU A 89 24.45 2.08 -15.78
N LEU A 90 24.54 1.85 -14.47
CA LEU A 90 25.29 0.75 -13.88
C LEU A 90 24.38 -0.48 -13.72
N HIS A 91 24.72 -1.56 -14.43
CA HIS A 91 23.97 -2.82 -14.37
C HIS A 91 24.17 -3.57 -13.04
N GLY A 92 23.25 -4.50 -12.78
CA GLY A 92 23.29 -5.43 -11.66
C GLY A 92 24.29 -6.58 -11.86
N SER A 93 24.22 -7.56 -10.97
CA SER A 93 25.03 -8.78 -11.04
C SER A 93 24.88 -9.48 -12.40
N TRP A 94 25.96 -10.05 -12.93
CA TRP A 94 25.97 -10.76 -14.22
C TRP A 94 25.59 -9.93 -15.45
N GLY A 95 25.40 -8.62 -15.27
CA GLY A 95 25.07 -7.72 -16.37
C GLY A 95 26.27 -7.38 -17.24
N ASP A 96 25.95 -6.81 -18.38
CA ASP A 96 26.85 -6.25 -19.37
C ASP A 96 26.22 -4.97 -19.96
N GLU A 97 26.72 -4.51 -21.10
CA GLU A 97 26.22 -3.30 -21.78
C GLU A 97 24.75 -3.39 -22.23
N LYS A 98 24.14 -4.58 -22.21
CA LYS A 98 22.74 -4.82 -22.60
C LYS A 98 21.79 -4.85 -21.41
N GLY A 99 22.28 -4.74 -20.18
CA GLY A 99 21.47 -4.82 -18.96
C GLY A 99 20.35 -3.78 -18.85
N TRP A 100 20.34 -2.77 -19.73
CA TRP A 100 19.35 -1.69 -19.76
C TRP A 100 18.46 -1.69 -21.01
N ASP A 101 18.48 -2.76 -21.82
CA ASP A 101 17.76 -2.79 -23.10
C ASP A 101 16.25 -2.58 -23.01
N ASP A 102 15.64 -3.04 -21.93
CA ASP A 102 14.21 -2.89 -21.67
C ASP A 102 13.82 -1.46 -21.25
N PHE A 103 14.79 -0.62 -20.86
CA PHE A 103 14.55 0.73 -20.35
C PHE A 103 14.54 1.81 -21.44
N TRP A 104 15.13 1.54 -22.60
CA TRP A 104 15.22 2.54 -23.69
C TRP A 104 13.86 3.02 -24.19
N GLY A 105 12.85 2.14 -24.21
CA GLY A 105 11.48 2.51 -24.60
C GLY A 105 10.85 3.51 -23.62
N THR A 106 11.06 3.31 -22.33
CA THR A 106 10.62 4.25 -21.28
C THR A 106 11.35 5.58 -21.39
N LEU A 107 12.67 5.56 -21.66
CA LEU A 107 13.44 6.78 -21.85
C LEU A 107 12.94 7.59 -23.06
N ASP A 108 12.65 6.93 -24.18
CA ASP A 108 12.04 7.57 -25.35
C ASP A 108 10.69 8.20 -25.00
N GLU A 109 9.80 7.46 -24.33
CA GLU A 109 8.48 7.94 -23.91
C GLU A 109 8.57 9.20 -23.03
N MET A 110 9.50 9.20 -22.06
CA MET A 110 9.69 10.33 -21.15
C MET A 110 10.23 11.57 -21.87
N ILE A 111 11.12 11.40 -22.85
CA ILE A 111 11.62 12.51 -23.67
C ILE A 111 10.52 13.02 -24.63
N GLU A 112 9.80 12.12 -25.30
CA GLU A 112 8.76 12.49 -26.28
C GLU A 112 7.55 13.17 -25.62
N SER A 113 7.20 12.78 -24.40
CA SER A 113 6.16 13.44 -23.60
C SER A 113 6.59 14.77 -22.99
N GLY A 114 7.89 15.09 -23.04
CA GLY A 114 8.46 16.26 -22.35
C GLY A 114 8.52 16.10 -20.82
N SER A 115 8.37 14.87 -20.32
CA SER A 115 8.53 14.57 -18.89
C SER A 115 9.98 14.80 -18.41
N ILE A 116 10.95 14.65 -19.31
CA ILE A 116 12.36 15.00 -19.10
C ILE A 116 12.93 15.66 -20.35
N ASP A 117 14.04 16.38 -20.18
CA ASP A 117 14.79 16.92 -21.31
C ASP A 117 15.56 15.79 -22.03
N PRO A 118 15.86 15.91 -23.34
CA PRO A 118 16.62 14.90 -24.07
C PRO A 118 18.01 14.63 -23.46
N VAL A 119 18.38 13.36 -23.33
CA VAL A 119 19.63 12.93 -22.67
C VAL A 119 20.43 11.96 -23.51
N ILE A 120 21.76 11.95 -23.33
CA ILE A 120 22.62 10.84 -23.73
C ILE A 120 22.59 9.81 -22.59
N ALA A 121 22.53 8.52 -22.89
CA ALA A 121 22.68 7.48 -21.87
C ALA A 121 23.78 6.49 -22.23
N VAL A 122 24.50 6.00 -21.23
CA VAL A 122 25.62 5.08 -21.41
C VAL A 122 25.54 3.94 -20.39
N ALA A 123 25.56 2.70 -20.89
CA ALA A 123 25.56 1.48 -20.09
C ALA A 123 26.90 0.73 -20.25
N PRO A 124 27.90 0.98 -19.40
CA PRO A 124 29.16 0.23 -19.43
C PRO A 124 28.97 -1.23 -18.97
N ALA A 125 29.80 -2.13 -19.50
CA ALA A 125 29.92 -3.51 -19.04
C ALA A 125 31.00 -3.63 -17.96
N SER A 126 30.71 -4.35 -16.87
CA SER A 126 31.67 -4.58 -15.78
C SER A 126 31.62 -5.98 -15.15
N GLY A 127 30.74 -6.85 -15.64
CA GLY A 127 30.56 -8.20 -15.11
C GLY A 127 30.15 -8.21 -13.64
N ASN A 128 30.92 -8.87 -12.78
CA ASN A 128 30.64 -8.96 -11.34
C ASN A 128 31.59 -8.10 -10.48
N SER A 129 32.18 -7.04 -11.06
CA SER A 129 33.16 -6.20 -10.38
C SER A 129 32.66 -5.48 -9.12
N TYR A 130 31.34 -5.49 -8.86
CA TYR A 130 30.71 -4.65 -7.84
C TYR A 130 30.94 -3.15 -8.05
N TRP A 131 31.34 -2.77 -9.27
CA TRP A 131 31.68 -1.39 -9.63
C TRP A 131 32.81 -0.81 -8.76
N VAL A 132 33.69 -1.65 -8.24
CA VAL A 132 34.90 -1.25 -7.50
C VAL A 132 36.16 -1.58 -8.28
N ASP A 133 37.26 -0.91 -7.94
CA ASP A 133 38.59 -1.32 -8.39
C ASP A 133 39.02 -2.60 -7.64
N SER A 134 39.00 -3.74 -8.34
CA SER A 134 39.29 -5.06 -7.74
C SER A 134 40.44 -5.77 -8.42
N ASP A 135 41.15 -6.60 -7.66
CA ASP A 135 42.26 -7.41 -8.18
C ASP A 135 41.79 -8.61 -9.02
N LYS A 136 40.50 -8.97 -8.94
CA LYS A 136 39.94 -10.09 -9.69
C LYS A 136 39.30 -9.67 -11.02
N PHE A 137 38.59 -8.53 -11.02
CA PHE A 137 37.82 -8.08 -12.18
C PHE A 137 38.46 -6.88 -12.90
N GLY A 138 39.42 -6.19 -12.28
CA GLY A 138 40.03 -4.98 -12.84
C GLY A 138 39.47 -3.69 -12.23
N ALA A 139 40.00 -2.56 -12.71
CA ALA A 139 39.77 -1.22 -12.16
C ALA A 139 38.56 -0.50 -12.79
N TYR A 140 37.36 -1.08 -12.67
CA TYR A 140 36.14 -0.54 -13.30
C TYR A 140 35.65 0.79 -12.72
N GLU A 141 35.92 1.07 -11.44
CA GLU A 141 35.62 2.38 -10.86
C GLU A 141 36.47 3.46 -11.53
N SER A 142 37.77 3.23 -11.66
CA SER A 142 38.66 4.14 -12.37
C SER A 142 38.31 4.22 -13.87
N ALA A 143 37.94 3.11 -14.51
CA ALA A 143 37.58 3.08 -15.93
C ALA A 143 36.35 3.93 -16.25
N VAL A 144 35.33 3.90 -15.39
CA VAL A 144 34.14 4.75 -15.55
C VAL A 144 34.45 6.20 -15.20
N THR A 145 35.01 6.46 -14.01
CA THR A 145 35.15 7.82 -13.47
C THR A 145 36.23 8.66 -14.15
N LYS A 146 37.19 8.03 -14.84
CA LYS A 146 38.31 8.74 -15.50
C LYS A 146 38.25 8.59 -17.00
N ASP A 147 38.19 7.36 -17.51
CA ASP A 147 38.39 7.11 -18.93
C ASP A 147 37.09 7.28 -19.73
N LEU A 148 35.99 6.67 -19.28
CA LEU A 148 34.70 6.73 -19.99
C LEU A 148 34.11 8.15 -20.00
N ILE A 149 34.12 8.85 -18.86
CA ILE A 149 33.65 10.24 -18.78
C ILE A 149 34.43 11.11 -19.77
N ALA A 150 35.76 11.05 -19.73
CA ALA A 150 36.61 11.84 -20.63
C ALA A 150 36.37 11.49 -22.10
N LYS A 151 36.16 10.21 -22.44
CA LYS A 151 35.83 9.78 -23.79
C LYS A 151 34.51 10.38 -24.27
N LEU A 152 33.44 10.29 -23.49
CA LEU A 152 32.13 10.80 -23.87
C LEU A 152 32.14 12.32 -24.04
N ASP A 153 32.78 13.05 -23.12
CA ASP A 153 32.88 14.52 -23.20
C ASP A 153 33.70 15.01 -24.41
N ASN A 154 34.63 14.19 -24.91
CA ASN A 154 35.42 14.52 -26.09
C ASN A 154 34.71 14.18 -27.41
N GLU A 155 33.87 13.14 -27.43
CA GLU A 155 33.28 12.58 -28.66
C GLU A 155 31.82 12.99 -28.87
N HIS A 156 31.13 13.46 -27.84
CA HIS A 156 29.73 13.84 -27.90
C HIS A 156 29.50 15.21 -27.27
N ASN A 157 28.43 15.89 -27.70
CA ASN A 157 28.01 17.19 -27.18
C ASN A 157 27.38 17.07 -25.77
N THR A 158 28.20 16.73 -24.77
CA THR A 158 27.77 16.57 -23.38
C THR A 158 27.80 17.90 -22.63
N ILE A 159 27.02 17.99 -21.55
CA ILE A 159 27.26 18.96 -20.49
C ILE A 159 28.37 18.39 -19.59
N ALA A 160 29.61 18.78 -19.86
CA ALA A 160 30.83 18.19 -19.30
C ALA A 160 31.16 18.60 -17.85
N ASP A 161 30.20 19.13 -17.09
CA ASP A 161 30.36 19.39 -15.66
C ASP A 161 29.31 18.62 -14.85
N ARG A 162 29.40 18.68 -13.51
CA ARG A 162 28.51 17.90 -12.65
C ARG A 162 27.02 18.18 -12.86
N SER A 163 26.65 19.38 -13.30
CA SER A 163 25.25 19.71 -13.57
C SER A 163 24.65 18.88 -14.70
N GLY A 164 25.50 18.30 -15.55
CA GLY A 164 25.13 17.45 -16.68
C GLY A 164 25.32 15.96 -16.48
N ARG A 165 25.81 15.49 -15.32
CA ARG A 165 26.14 14.06 -15.13
C ARG A 165 25.27 13.42 -14.05
N TYR A 166 24.52 12.39 -14.46
CA TYR A 166 23.62 11.65 -13.58
C TYR A 166 24.00 10.18 -13.51
N LEU A 167 23.92 9.60 -12.33
CA LEU A 167 24.19 8.17 -12.10
C LEU A 167 22.90 7.45 -11.78
N MET A 168 22.72 6.27 -12.36
CA MET A 168 21.66 5.36 -11.95
C MET A 168 22.15 3.93 -12.00
N GLY A 169 21.76 3.12 -11.02
CA GLY A 169 22.10 1.71 -11.01
C GLY A 169 21.08 0.85 -10.30
N TYR A 170 20.90 -0.38 -10.79
CA TYR A 170 20.07 -1.39 -10.12
C TYR A 170 20.91 -2.48 -9.46
N SER A 171 20.47 -3.01 -8.31
CA SER A 171 21.17 -4.12 -7.63
C SER A 171 22.64 -3.78 -7.33
N MET A 172 23.58 -4.59 -7.81
CA MET A 172 25.02 -4.31 -7.79
C MET A 172 25.37 -2.93 -8.36
N GLY A 173 24.69 -2.49 -9.42
CA GLY A 173 24.84 -1.15 -9.99
C GLY A 173 24.38 -0.04 -9.05
N GLY A 174 23.35 -0.29 -8.24
CA GLY A 174 22.92 0.65 -7.19
C GLY A 174 24.00 0.85 -6.13
N TYR A 175 24.73 -0.20 -5.75
CA TYR A 175 25.93 -0.04 -4.90
C TYR A 175 26.97 0.86 -5.57
N GLY A 176 27.28 0.62 -6.85
CA GLY A 176 28.23 1.42 -7.62
C GLY A 176 27.83 2.89 -7.72
N ALA A 177 26.56 3.15 -8.01
CA ALA A 177 26.01 4.50 -8.17
C ALA A 177 26.10 5.29 -6.86
N LEU A 178 25.75 4.66 -5.73
CA LEU A 178 25.90 5.24 -4.39
C LEU A 178 27.37 5.57 -4.09
N ARG A 179 28.25 4.60 -4.33
CA ARG A 179 29.69 4.74 -4.08
C ARG A 179 30.26 5.91 -4.88
N TYR A 180 29.97 5.99 -6.17
CA TYR A 180 30.53 7.05 -7.02
C TYR A 180 29.97 8.43 -6.63
N GLY A 181 28.68 8.52 -6.32
CA GLY A 181 28.07 9.76 -5.84
C GLY A 181 28.68 10.29 -4.54
N MET A 182 29.10 9.40 -3.63
CA MET A 182 29.72 9.79 -2.36
C MET A 182 31.22 10.04 -2.47
N ALA A 183 31.93 9.23 -3.27
CA ALA A 183 33.37 9.31 -3.41
C ALA A 183 33.82 10.47 -4.32
N TYR A 184 32.99 10.79 -5.33
CA TYR A 184 33.28 11.80 -6.35
C TYR A 184 32.12 12.81 -6.53
N PRO A 185 31.67 13.49 -5.47
CA PRO A 185 30.53 14.40 -5.54
C PRO A 185 30.78 15.63 -6.44
N GLU A 186 32.03 15.91 -6.80
CA GLU A 186 32.42 16.89 -7.80
C GLU A 186 32.14 16.48 -9.24
N LEU A 187 31.96 15.17 -9.52
CA LEU A 187 31.71 14.67 -10.87
C LEU A 187 30.22 14.58 -11.19
N PHE A 188 29.38 14.31 -10.19
CA PHE A 188 27.98 13.95 -10.40
C PHE A 188 26.99 14.95 -9.80
N GLY A 189 25.90 15.19 -10.53
CA GLY A 189 24.84 16.13 -10.19
C GLY A 189 23.75 15.50 -9.35
N ALA A 190 23.41 14.23 -9.58
CA ALA A 190 22.44 13.45 -8.81
C ALA A 190 22.61 11.93 -9.06
N VAL A 191 22.05 11.12 -8.16
CA VAL A 191 22.13 9.66 -8.18
C VAL A 191 20.74 9.03 -7.96
N THR A 192 20.43 7.97 -8.69
CA THR A 192 19.27 7.09 -8.43
C THR A 192 19.74 5.66 -8.13
N LEU A 193 19.20 5.11 -7.06
CA LEU A 193 19.48 3.76 -6.57
C LEU A 193 18.22 2.91 -6.72
N LEU A 194 18.27 1.86 -7.54
CA LEU A 194 17.17 0.92 -7.71
C LEU A 194 17.55 -0.39 -7.03
N SER A 195 16.83 -0.82 -6.00
CA SER A 195 17.12 -2.06 -5.26
C SER A 195 18.61 -2.21 -4.90
N PRO A 196 19.26 -1.18 -4.31
CA PRO A 196 20.72 -1.13 -4.28
C PRO A 196 21.32 -2.22 -3.42
N ALA A 197 22.29 -2.99 -3.94
CA ALA A 197 22.98 -4.09 -3.26
C ALA A 197 23.95 -3.62 -2.16
N ILE A 198 23.45 -2.87 -1.18
CA ILE A 198 24.21 -2.22 -0.11
C ILE A 198 24.01 -2.95 1.22
N GLN A 199 25.00 -2.86 2.11
CA GLN A 199 24.91 -3.33 3.49
C GLN A 199 25.59 -2.33 4.40
N LYS A 200 24.92 -1.90 5.48
CA LYS A 200 25.50 -1.01 6.50
C LYS A 200 26.72 -1.66 7.17
N ASN A 201 26.61 -2.95 7.46
CA ASN A 201 27.63 -3.73 8.12
C ASN A 201 28.27 -4.73 7.15
N GLU A 202 29.04 -5.67 7.67
CA GLU A 202 29.55 -6.77 6.87
C GLU A 202 28.40 -7.57 6.24
N PRO A 203 28.46 -7.83 4.92
CA PRO A 203 27.43 -8.59 4.22
C PRO A 203 27.38 -10.04 4.72
N PRO A 204 26.23 -10.72 4.62
CA PRO A 204 26.15 -12.13 4.94
C PRO A 204 27.01 -12.95 3.98
N VAL A 205 27.47 -14.13 4.43
CA VAL A 205 28.38 -15.01 3.66
C VAL A 205 27.83 -15.45 2.30
N THR A 206 26.51 -15.39 2.12
CA THR A 206 25.80 -15.70 0.85
C THR A 206 25.72 -14.51 -0.11
N SER A 207 26.18 -13.33 0.30
CA SER A 207 26.11 -12.13 -0.52
C SER A 207 27.06 -12.25 -1.72
N GLY A 208 26.63 -11.72 -2.87
CA GLY A 208 27.48 -11.57 -4.04
C GLY A 208 28.75 -10.74 -3.76
N ALA A 209 28.73 -9.86 -2.76
CA ALA A 209 29.92 -9.12 -2.32
C ALA A 209 30.98 -10.05 -1.69
N VAL A 210 30.57 -11.13 -1.02
CA VAL A 210 31.46 -12.09 -0.37
C VAL A 210 31.90 -13.17 -1.36
N GLU A 211 30.97 -13.77 -2.10
CA GLU A 211 31.24 -15.00 -2.84
C GLU A 211 31.96 -14.78 -4.18
N ARG A 212 31.94 -13.56 -4.75
CA ARG A 212 32.38 -13.33 -6.14
C ARG A 212 33.80 -12.80 -6.28
N GLY A 213 34.38 -12.29 -5.19
CA GLY A 213 35.79 -11.90 -5.12
C GLY A 213 36.09 -10.43 -5.44
N SER A 214 35.06 -9.59 -5.57
CA SER A 214 35.22 -8.14 -5.84
C SER A 214 35.90 -7.41 -4.68
N PHE A 215 35.72 -7.93 -3.46
CA PHE A 215 36.34 -7.43 -2.23
C PHE A 215 37.41 -8.42 -1.70
N GLY A 216 38.15 -9.06 -2.60
CA GLY A 216 39.20 -10.04 -2.28
C GLY A 216 38.78 -11.49 -2.56
N ASP A 217 39.73 -12.31 -2.99
CA ASP A 217 39.54 -13.76 -3.22
C ASP A 217 40.70 -14.52 -2.53
N PRO A 218 40.53 -15.00 -1.28
CA PRO A 218 39.29 -15.01 -0.49
C PRO A 218 38.85 -13.62 -0.01
N TYR A 219 37.57 -13.48 0.33
CA TYR A 219 36.95 -12.23 0.80
C TYR A 219 37.73 -11.57 1.94
N ASP A 220 38.00 -10.27 1.79
CA ASP A 220 38.68 -9.43 2.77
C ASP A 220 37.70 -8.36 3.32
N PRO A 221 37.26 -8.50 4.59
CA PRO A 221 36.35 -7.53 5.22
C PRO A 221 36.90 -6.10 5.27
N SER A 222 38.23 -5.92 5.23
CA SER A 222 38.86 -4.60 5.20
C SER A 222 38.64 -3.88 3.86
N LEU A 223 38.62 -4.64 2.75
CA LEU A 223 38.30 -4.11 1.43
C LEU A 223 36.82 -3.72 1.32
N TRP A 224 35.91 -4.52 1.88
CA TRP A 224 34.50 -4.12 1.99
C TRP A 224 34.37 -2.84 2.80
N THR A 225 34.90 -2.82 4.02
CA THR A 225 34.80 -1.66 4.93
C THR A 225 35.34 -0.39 4.27
N ALA A 226 36.53 -0.45 3.66
CA ALA A 226 37.14 0.70 3.01
C ALA A 226 36.32 1.23 1.82
N ASN A 227 35.60 0.36 1.12
CA ASN A 227 34.84 0.73 -0.08
C ASN A 227 33.33 0.93 0.15
N ASN A 228 32.83 0.58 1.32
CA ASN A 228 31.41 0.64 1.66
C ASN A 228 30.95 2.06 2.01
N TYR A 229 29.65 2.31 1.86
CA TYR A 229 29.06 3.64 2.00
C TYR A 229 29.23 4.29 3.38
N PRO A 230 29.24 3.58 4.53
CA PRO A 230 29.39 4.25 5.83
C PRO A 230 30.73 4.98 5.94
N THR A 231 31.81 4.37 5.44
CA THR A 231 33.13 5.01 5.38
C THR A 231 33.16 6.15 4.36
N ALA A 232 32.51 5.99 3.21
CA ALA A 232 32.41 7.05 2.20
C ALA A 232 31.66 8.29 2.73
N ILE A 233 30.57 8.10 3.49
CA ILE A 233 29.76 9.17 4.09
C ILE A 233 30.62 10.08 4.99
N GLU A 234 31.55 9.52 5.77
CA GLU A 234 32.40 10.30 6.67
C GLU A 234 33.30 11.31 5.94
N SER A 235 33.71 10.98 4.71
CA SER A 235 34.43 11.90 3.83
C SER A 235 33.46 12.83 3.12
N TYR A 236 32.39 12.29 2.51
CA TYR A 236 31.38 13.00 1.74
C TYR A 236 30.81 14.21 2.47
N VAL A 237 30.41 14.09 3.74
CA VAL A 237 29.82 15.22 4.50
C VAL A 237 30.79 16.37 4.75
N LYS A 238 32.10 16.15 4.63
CA LYS A 238 33.13 17.21 4.75
C LYS A 238 33.41 17.91 3.43
N GLN A 239 32.92 17.39 2.31
CA GLN A 239 33.12 17.96 0.98
C GLN A 239 32.17 19.14 0.75
N PRO A 240 32.48 20.07 -0.18
CA PRO A 240 31.60 21.22 -0.46
C PRO A 240 30.40 20.86 -1.34
N HIS A 241 30.45 19.73 -2.04
CA HIS A 241 29.40 19.29 -2.94
C HIS A 241 28.44 18.31 -2.25
N ARG A 242 27.15 18.48 -2.52
CA ARG A 242 26.09 17.53 -2.15
C ARG A 242 25.48 16.97 -3.42
N VAL A 243 25.25 15.67 -3.43
CA VAL A 243 24.64 14.91 -4.52
C VAL A 243 23.26 14.44 -4.03
N PRO A 244 22.17 14.93 -4.64
CA PRO A 244 20.84 14.36 -4.50
C PRO A 244 20.82 12.85 -4.79
N VAL A 245 20.12 12.07 -3.97
CA VAL A 245 20.08 10.60 -3.95
C VAL A 245 18.62 10.16 -3.90
N TYR A 246 18.14 9.57 -4.98
CA TYR A 246 16.84 8.91 -5.00
C TYR A 246 17.00 7.44 -4.65
N ILE A 247 16.48 7.01 -3.51
CA ILE A 247 16.59 5.63 -3.01
C ILE A 247 15.26 4.92 -3.25
N PHE A 248 15.26 3.88 -4.08
CA PHE A 248 14.07 3.14 -4.45
C PHE A 248 14.29 1.64 -4.22
N ALA A 249 13.40 1.01 -3.46
CA ALA A 249 13.44 -0.43 -3.19
C ALA A 249 12.03 -1.03 -3.20
N GLY A 250 11.96 -2.32 -3.48
CA GLY A 250 10.75 -3.10 -3.30
C GLY A 250 10.62 -3.56 -1.85
N ASP A 251 9.41 -3.73 -1.36
CA ASP A 251 9.17 -4.31 -0.03
C ASP A 251 9.44 -5.84 0.03
N ASP A 252 9.49 -6.50 -1.13
CA ASP A 252 9.84 -7.91 -1.35
C ASP A 252 11.23 -8.11 -1.94
N ASP A 253 12.06 -7.07 -1.83
CA ASP A 253 13.32 -7.01 -2.54
C ASP A 253 14.34 -7.97 -1.91
N TRP A 254 14.46 -9.10 -2.61
CA TRP A 254 15.09 -10.32 -2.16
C TRP A 254 16.59 -10.15 -1.95
N ASN A 255 17.08 -10.47 -0.75
CA ASN A 255 18.49 -10.80 -0.56
C ASN A 255 18.60 -12.33 -0.51
N HIS A 256 19.55 -12.93 -1.25
CA HIS A 256 19.74 -14.37 -1.53
C HIS A 256 19.94 -15.31 -0.31
N LEU A 257 19.35 -14.98 0.83
CA LEU A 257 19.45 -15.65 2.12
C LEU A 257 18.51 -16.85 2.20
N SER A 258 17.30 -16.77 1.66
CA SER A 258 16.25 -17.80 1.80
C SER A 258 16.47 -19.07 0.97
N GLU A 259 17.55 -19.14 0.18
CA GLU A 259 17.93 -20.37 -0.53
C GLU A 259 18.61 -21.41 0.38
N LYS A 260 19.03 -21.03 1.60
CA LYS A 260 19.60 -21.95 2.59
C LYS A 260 18.62 -22.15 3.75
N GLU A 261 18.37 -23.43 4.09
CA GLU A 261 17.33 -23.89 5.03
C GLU A 261 17.50 -23.42 6.49
N ASP A 262 18.63 -22.78 6.84
CA ASP A 262 18.98 -22.40 8.22
C ASP A 262 19.31 -20.90 8.36
N LEU A 263 18.38 -20.00 8.01
CA LEU A 263 18.57 -18.57 8.29
C LEU A 263 18.36 -18.25 9.78
N PRO A 264 19.19 -17.35 10.36
CA PRO A 264 18.93 -16.86 11.71
C PRO A 264 17.65 -16.03 11.74
N ALA A 265 17.00 -15.97 12.91
CA ALA A 265 15.73 -15.25 13.09
C ALA A 265 15.80 -13.75 12.75
N ASP A 266 17.01 -13.17 12.66
CA ASP A 266 17.25 -11.77 12.32
C ASP A 266 17.72 -11.55 10.87
N ALA A 267 17.58 -12.55 9.99
CA ALA A 267 18.02 -12.46 8.60
C ALA A 267 17.35 -11.32 7.80
N TYR A 268 16.13 -10.93 8.18
CA TYR A 268 15.40 -9.80 7.59
C TYR A 268 16.21 -8.49 7.60
N LYS A 269 17.15 -8.33 8.55
CA LYS A 269 17.97 -7.12 8.65
C LYS A 269 18.82 -6.89 7.40
N TYR A 270 19.07 -7.93 6.61
CA TYR A 270 19.88 -7.84 5.40
C TYR A 270 19.04 -7.54 4.15
N ASN A 271 17.72 -7.54 4.23
CA ASN A 271 16.86 -7.26 3.09
C ASN A 271 17.13 -5.86 2.49
N MET A 272 16.88 -5.70 1.19
CA MET A 272 17.29 -4.49 0.46
C MET A 272 16.54 -3.25 0.92
N GLU A 273 15.24 -3.35 1.20
CA GLU A 273 14.41 -2.28 1.74
C GLU A 273 14.86 -1.84 3.14
N VAL A 274 15.27 -2.79 3.98
CA VAL A 274 15.80 -2.48 5.30
C VAL A 274 17.12 -1.74 5.18
N GLN A 275 18.00 -2.16 4.26
CA GLN A 275 19.27 -1.48 4.01
C GLN A 275 19.09 -0.11 3.35
N ALA A 276 18.10 0.06 2.47
CA ALA A 276 17.71 1.34 1.89
C ALA A 276 17.22 2.33 2.97
N ALA A 277 16.36 1.86 3.88
CA ALA A 277 15.91 2.62 5.04
C ALA A 277 17.07 3.03 5.95
N LEU A 278 18.01 2.12 6.23
CA LEU A 278 19.20 2.40 7.03
C LEU A 278 20.16 3.39 6.35
N LEU A 279 20.30 3.32 5.03
CA LEU A 279 21.06 4.31 4.24
C LEU A 279 20.44 5.69 4.37
N TYR A 280 19.12 5.80 4.16
CA TYR A 280 18.39 7.06 4.31
C TYR A 280 18.62 7.67 5.70
N GLN A 281 18.43 6.89 6.76
CA GLN A 281 18.65 7.33 8.14
C GLN A 281 20.11 7.79 8.38
N GLU A 282 21.09 7.11 7.80
CA GLU A 282 22.51 7.47 7.97
C GLU A 282 22.88 8.75 7.22
N LEU A 283 22.42 8.90 5.97
CA LEU A 283 22.57 10.12 5.17
C LEU A 283 21.96 11.32 5.89
N HIS A 284 20.73 11.17 6.37
CA HIS A 284 20.02 12.21 7.10
C HIS A 284 20.76 12.62 8.37
N ARG A 285 21.08 11.64 9.24
CA ARG A 285 21.78 11.89 10.51
C ARG A 285 23.08 12.65 10.32
N LYS A 286 23.84 12.35 9.27
CA LYS A 286 25.15 12.96 9.01
C LYS A 286 25.04 14.31 8.30
N ASN A 287 24.05 14.51 7.44
CA ASN A 287 23.79 15.79 6.78
C ASN A 287 23.20 16.82 7.74
N LEU A 288 22.16 16.44 8.49
CA LEU A 288 21.43 17.33 9.40
C LEU A 288 22.27 17.75 10.61
N PHE A 289 22.90 16.80 11.29
CA PHE A 289 23.61 17.06 12.55
C PHE A 289 25.12 17.29 12.38
N GLY A 290 25.62 17.22 11.15
CA GLY A 290 27.02 17.50 10.80
C GLY A 290 27.31 18.97 10.45
N LEU A 291 26.27 19.78 10.26
CA LEU A 291 26.37 21.18 9.84
C LEU A 291 25.69 22.11 10.87
N PRO A 292 26.22 23.32 11.12
CA PRO A 292 25.51 24.34 11.89
C PRO A 292 24.34 24.90 11.05
N PHE A 293 23.17 25.09 11.66
CA PHE A 293 22.01 25.76 11.06
C PHE A 293 21.39 26.73 12.07
N GLU A 294 20.77 27.80 11.58
CA GLU A 294 20.14 28.81 12.44
C GLU A 294 18.77 28.34 12.95
N LYS A 295 18.40 28.79 14.15
CA LYS A 295 17.11 28.46 14.77
C LYS A 295 15.99 29.06 13.92
N TRP A 296 14.96 28.26 13.62
CA TRP A 296 13.76 28.67 12.86
C TRP A 296 13.97 28.95 11.37
N GLU A 297 15.14 28.63 10.82
CA GLU A 297 15.33 28.56 9.37
C GLU A 297 15.05 27.14 8.87
N ASP A 298 14.67 27.06 7.60
CA ASP A 298 14.57 25.77 6.92
C ASP A 298 15.91 25.06 6.97
N VAL A 299 15.84 23.79 7.33
CA VAL A 299 16.97 22.89 7.39
C VAL A 299 17.57 22.79 5.99
N PRO A 300 18.90 22.64 5.84
CA PRO A 300 19.43 22.22 4.55
C PRO A 300 18.80 20.87 4.20
N GLY A 301 17.88 20.88 3.22
CA GLY A 301 17.09 19.70 2.86
C GLY A 301 17.97 18.47 2.72
N SER A 302 17.46 17.31 3.18
CA SER A 302 18.19 16.07 2.98
C SER A 302 18.32 15.88 1.47
N PRO A 303 19.53 15.64 0.94
CA PRO A 303 19.67 15.34 -0.47
C PRO A 303 19.10 13.95 -0.78
N ALA A 304 18.39 13.27 0.11
CA ALA A 304 17.93 11.91 -0.10
C ALA A 304 16.41 11.81 -0.05
N GLU A 305 15.82 11.16 -1.04
CA GLU A 305 14.44 10.67 -0.98
C GLU A 305 14.42 9.16 -0.85
N LEU A 306 13.43 8.63 -0.14
CA LEU A 306 13.24 7.19 0.03
C LEU A 306 11.86 6.78 -0.48
N ARG A 307 11.81 5.73 -1.28
CA ARG A 307 10.60 5.03 -1.69
C ARG A 307 10.77 3.54 -1.45
N ILE A 308 9.82 2.97 -0.72
CA ILE A 308 9.66 1.53 -0.59
C ILE A 308 8.24 1.19 -1.01
N ILE A 309 8.11 0.45 -2.11
CA ILE A 309 6.82 0.13 -2.73
C ILE A 309 6.63 -1.37 -2.88
N ASN A 310 5.39 -1.79 -3.17
CA ASN A 310 5.11 -3.20 -3.45
C ASN A 310 5.87 -3.68 -4.71
N GLY A 311 6.72 -4.69 -4.55
CA GLY A 311 7.44 -5.35 -5.65
C GLY A 311 8.73 -6.03 -5.22
N GLY A 312 9.26 -6.92 -6.07
CA GLY A 312 10.44 -7.73 -5.79
C GLY A 312 11.70 -7.25 -6.53
N HIS A 313 12.74 -8.09 -6.56
CA HIS A 313 14.00 -7.80 -7.25
C HIS A 313 13.90 -7.98 -8.78
N ASP A 314 13.02 -7.21 -9.42
CA ASP A 314 12.61 -7.40 -10.81
C ASP A 314 12.56 -6.11 -11.65
N THR A 315 12.44 -6.29 -12.96
CA THR A 315 12.47 -5.19 -13.94
C THR A 315 11.24 -4.29 -13.86
N ASP A 316 10.07 -4.78 -13.44
CA ASP A 316 8.85 -3.97 -13.36
C ASP A 316 8.98 -2.95 -12.21
N LEU A 317 9.50 -3.39 -11.06
CA LEU A 317 9.88 -2.51 -9.96
C LEU A 317 10.91 -1.47 -10.44
N TRP A 318 12.01 -1.90 -11.09
CA TRP A 318 13.06 -1.00 -11.52
C TRP A 318 12.61 0.00 -12.59
N LEU A 319 11.70 -0.38 -13.50
CA LEU A 319 11.13 0.54 -14.48
C LEU A 319 10.27 1.63 -13.83
N THR A 320 9.65 1.33 -12.69
CA THR A 320 8.94 2.33 -11.89
C THR A 320 9.93 3.32 -11.28
N GLY A 321 10.93 2.81 -10.54
CA GLY A 321 11.97 3.65 -9.93
C GLY A 321 12.82 4.42 -10.96
N PHE A 322 13.01 3.87 -12.16
CA PHE A 322 13.69 4.53 -13.28
C PHE A 322 12.96 5.82 -13.70
N ARG A 323 11.63 5.75 -13.86
CA ARG A 323 10.82 6.92 -14.23
C ARG A 323 10.90 8.00 -13.16
N ASP A 324 10.70 7.61 -11.90
CA ASP A 324 10.62 8.58 -10.81
C ASP A 324 12.00 9.17 -10.49
N GLY A 325 13.05 8.34 -10.49
CA GLY A 325 14.43 8.78 -10.31
C GLY A 325 14.92 9.72 -11.41
N LEU A 326 14.57 9.48 -12.68
CA LEU A 326 14.91 10.43 -13.76
C LEU A 326 14.25 11.79 -13.59
N ARG A 327 12.96 11.80 -13.24
CA ARG A 327 12.26 13.05 -12.93
C ARG A 327 12.95 13.79 -11.79
N TYR A 328 13.26 13.07 -10.70
CA TYR A 328 13.97 13.62 -9.55
C TYR A 328 15.31 14.24 -9.94
N MET A 329 16.19 13.48 -10.60
CA MET A 329 17.56 13.91 -10.93
C MET A 329 17.61 15.11 -11.87
N MET A 330 16.66 15.21 -12.81
CA MET A 330 16.66 16.30 -13.80
C MET A 330 15.92 17.54 -13.33
N GLY A 331 15.45 17.55 -12.08
CA GLY A 331 14.58 18.61 -11.59
C GLY A 331 13.41 18.77 -12.56
N LYS A 332 12.74 17.67 -12.93
CA LYS A 332 11.47 17.62 -13.69
C LYS A 332 10.42 16.77 -12.98
N ALA A 333 10.77 16.15 -11.85
CA ALA A 333 9.81 15.81 -10.81
C ALA A 333 9.27 17.15 -10.33
N GLU A 334 8.06 17.48 -10.79
CA GLU A 334 7.29 18.69 -10.46
C GLU A 334 8.15 19.79 -9.81
N SER A 335 9.02 20.38 -10.61
CA SER A 335 10.16 21.11 -10.11
C SER A 335 9.90 22.61 -10.11
N ALA A 336 9.79 23.13 -8.90
CA ALA A 336 10.81 24.06 -8.44
C ALA A 336 10.99 23.77 -6.94
N GLU A 337 12.11 23.12 -6.60
CA GLU A 337 12.51 22.72 -5.24
C GLU A 337 11.69 21.57 -4.61
N LEU A 338 11.70 20.39 -5.26
CA LEU A 338 11.44 19.00 -4.79
C LEU A 338 10.23 18.70 -3.86
N SER A 339 9.40 19.67 -3.55
CA SER A 339 8.16 19.50 -2.81
C SER A 339 7.20 20.53 -3.36
N PRO A 340 6.65 20.33 -4.57
CA PRO A 340 5.74 21.29 -5.17
C PRO A 340 4.69 21.60 -4.12
N SER A 341 4.58 22.88 -3.80
CA SER A 341 3.43 23.38 -3.10
C SER A 341 2.21 22.91 -3.85
N TYR A 342 1.51 21.91 -3.34
CA TYR A 342 0.20 21.58 -3.84
C TYR A 342 -0.65 22.84 -3.64
N LYS A 343 -0.85 23.57 -4.72
CA LYS A 343 -1.67 24.77 -4.73
C LYS A 343 -3.09 24.32 -5.04
N ALA A 344 -3.78 23.80 -4.02
CA ALA A 344 -5.21 23.50 -4.08
C ALA A 344 -6.01 24.61 -4.75
N GLU A 345 -5.63 25.85 -4.42
CA GLU A 345 -6.16 27.10 -4.96
C GLU A 345 -6.01 27.29 -6.48
N ASN A 346 -5.10 26.59 -7.14
CA ASN A 346 -4.94 26.63 -8.59
C ASN A 346 -5.88 25.65 -9.31
N TYR A 347 -6.38 24.63 -8.63
CA TYR A 347 -7.34 23.69 -9.19
C TYR A 347 -8.76 24.23 -9.02
N THR A 348 -9.45 24.47 -10.14
CA THR A 348 -10.87 24.82 -10.14
C THR A 348 -11.68 23.62 -10.67
N PRO A 349 -12.32 22.82 -9.79
CA PRO A 349 -13.10 21.66 -10.23
C PRO A 349 -14.24 22.06 -11.15
N THR A 350 -14.46 21.30 -12.24
CA THR A 350 -15.66 21.50 -13.09
C THR A 350 -16.89 20.82 -12.48
N ARG A 351 -16.66 19.92 -11.52
CA ARG A 351 -17.64 19.12 -10.78
C ARG A 351 -17.31 19.19 -9.29
N GLN A 352 -18.20 19.79 -8.50
CA GLN A 352 -17.97 19.99 -7.06
C GLN A 352 -18.86 19.06 -6.23
N GLY A 353 -18.26 18.32 -5.31
CA GLY A 353 -18.97 17.71 -4.20
C GLY A 353 -19.60 18.75 -3.28
N THR A 354 -20.53 18.30 -2.45
CA THR A 354 -21.18 19.14 -1.43
C THR A 354 -20.52 18.90 -0.09
N VAL A 355 -20.12 19.97 0.59
CA VAL A 355 -19.58 19.88 1.95
C VAL A 355 -20.50 20.57 2.95
N THR A 356 -20.95 19.83 3.96
CA THR A 356 -21.76 20.35 5.08
C THR A 356 -21.07 20.15 6.42
N THR A 357 -21.54 20.85 7.44
CA THR A 357 -21.17 20.62 8.84
C THR A 357 -22.38 20.04 9.53
N GLU A 358 -22.19 18.87 10.14
CA GLU A 358 -23.22 18.14 10.87
C GLU A 358 -22.83 18.02 12.36
N THR A 359 -23.79 17.67 13.20
CA THR A 359 -23.56 17.46 14.63
C THR A 359 -24.39 16.26 15.10
N ALA A 360 -23.77 15.36 15.85
CA ALA A 360 -24.42 14.15 16.36
C ALA A 360 -24.20 13.95 17.86
N LYS A 361 -25.26 13.54 18.57
CA LYS A 361 -25.15 13.02 19.93
C LYS A 361 -24.65 11.58 19.88
N LEU A 362 -23.48 11.35 20.45
CA LEU A 362 -22.85 10.04 20.48
C LEU A 362 -22.87 9.53 21.93
N ALA A 363 -23.39 8.33 22.14
CA ALA A 363 -23.64 7.78 23.47
C ALA A 363 -22.34 7.51 24.24
N SER A 364 -21.30 7.10 23.50
CA SER A 364 -19.98 6.79 23.99
C SER A 364 -19.16 8.03 24.30
N LEU A 365 -19.54 9.21 23.80
CA LEU A 365 -18.80 10.45 24.03
C LEU A 365 -19.06 10.99 25.45
N THR A 366 -18.34 10.40 26.42
CA THR A 366 -18.42 10.75 27.83
C THR A 366 -17.10 11.30 28.35
N GLY A 367 -17.17 12.11 29.41
CA GLY A 367 -16.03 12.87 29.90
C GLY A 367 -15.67 14.01 28.94
N ASN A 368 -15.42 15.20 29.47
CA ASN A 368 -14.77 16.30 28.75
C ASN A 368 -14.64 17.43 29.77
N THR A 369 -13.49 17.51 30.43
CA THR A 369 -13.26 18.53 31.46
C THR A 369 -12.84 19.88 30.87
N ASP A 370 -12.42 19.90 29.60
CA ASP A 370 -11.93 21.09 28.88
C ASP A 370 -13.04 21.83 28.12
N GLY A 371 -14.13 21.16 27.77
CA GLY A 371 -15.23 21.75 27.00
C GLY A 371 -14.99 21.79 25.49
N THR A 372 -13.88 21.23 25.00
CA THR A 372 -13.49 21.26 23.58
C THR A 372 -14.26 20.27 22.70
N VAL A 373 -14.67 19.12 23.25
CA VAL A 373 -15.54 18.14 22.58
C VAL A 373 -16.86 18.03 23.35
N GLY A 374 -17.90 18.75 22.95
CA GLY A 374 -19.18 18.78 23.67
C GLY A 374 -19.82 17.39 23.86
N THR A 375 -21.02 17.31 24.45
CA THR A 375 -21.82 16.05 24.43
C THR A 375 -22.31 15.67 23.03
N GLU A 376 -21.94 16.46 22.03
CA GLU A 376 -22.22 16.28 20.62
C GLU A 376 -20.91 16.43 19.84
N LEU A 377 -20.69 15.54 18.88
CA LEU A 377 -19.54 15.58 18.00
C LEU A 377 -19.91 16.34 16.71
N SER A 378 -19.16 17.41 16.42
CA SER A 378 -19.20 18.10 15.13
C SER A 378 -18.37 17.34 14.11
N TYR A 379 -18.84 17.22 12.88
CA TYR A 379 -18.07 16.66 11.77
C TYR A 379 -18.40 17.33 10.45
N ARG A 380 -17.41 17.45 9.57
CA ARG A 380 -17.63 17.84 8.17
C ARG A 380 -17.97 16.61 7.34
N LEU A 381 -18.98 16.72 6.51
CA LEU A 381 -19.41 15.68 5.57
C LEU A 381 -19.20 16.17 4.15
N TYR A 382 -18.49 15.38 3.34
CA TYR A 382 -18.39 15.56 1.91
C TYR A 382 -19.21 14.48 1.19
N LEU A 383 -20.07 14.92 0.27
CA LEU A 383 -20.80 14.07 -0.67
C LEU A 383 -20.30 14.34 -2.10
N PRO A 384 -19.96 13.31 -2.88
CA PRO A 384 -19.37 13.51 -4.20
C PRO A 384 -20.37 14.11 -5.19
N HIS A 385 -19.89 14.82 -6.22
CA HIS A 385 -20.78 15.31 -7.26
C HIS A 385 -21.57 14.16 -7.90
N GLY A 386 -22.90 14.31 -7.99
CA GLY A 386 -23.80 13.29 -8.51
C GLY A 386 -24.25 12.29 -7.45
N TYR A 387 -23.92 12.51 -6.17
CA TYR A 387 -24.52 11.80 -5.05
C TYR A 387 -26.04 11.77 -5.18
N ASN A 388 -26.61 10.57 -5.05
CA ASN A 388 -28.03 10.33 -5.11
C ASN A 388 -28.39 9.31 -4.03
N GLU A 389 -29.17 9.76 -3.05
CA GLU A 389 -29.63 8.97 -1.90
C GLU A 389 -30.56 7.83 -2.33
N GLU A 390 -31.29 7.98 -3.44
CA GLU A 390 -32.21 6.98 -3.98
C GLU A 390 -31.53 6.00 -4.96
N ALA A 391 -30.28 6.26 -5.35
CA ALA A 391 -29.57 5.39 -6.28
C ALA A 391 -29.14 4.08 -5.59
N PRO A 392 -29.08 2.96 -6.34
CA PRO A 392 -28.58 1.69 -5.80
C PRO A 392 -27.06 1.69 -5.59
N THR A 393 -26.38 2.82 -5.86
CA THR A 393 -24.93 2.97 -5.67
C THR A 393 -24.58 3.02 -4.18
N ARG A 394 -23.60 2.22 -3.78
CA ARG A 394 -23.01 2.28 -2.43
C ARG A 394 -21.63 2.90 -2.52
N TYR A 395 -21.32 3.83 -1.61
CA TYR A 395 -20.07 4.60 -1.63
C TYR A 395 -19.10 4.09 -0.57
N PRO A 396 -17.79 3.97 -0.89
CA PRO A 396 -16.78 3.90 0.14
C PRO A 396 -16.75 5.20 0.96
N VAL A 397 -16.34 5.11 2.22
CA VAL A 397 -16.30 6.21 3.18
C VAL A 397 -14.87 6.43 3.65
N MET A 398 -14.37 7.66 3.49
CA MET A 398 -13.08 8.10 4.02
C MET A 398 -13.29 8.81 5.36
N TYR A 399 -12.72 8.26 6.43
CA TYR A 399 -12.68 8.91 7.73
C TYR A 399 -11.39 9.74 7.84
N LEU A 400 -11.55 11.05 7.97
CA LEU A 400 -10.49 12.05 7.87
C LEU A 400 -10.12 12.62 9.24
N LEU A 401 -8.96 12.21 9.74
CA LEU A 401 -8.48 12.50 11.09
C LEU A 401 -7.54 13.71 11.05
N HIS A 402 -7.97 14.84 11.60
CA HIS A 402 -7.18 16.07 11.62
C HIS A 402 -5.95 16.01 12.55
N GLY A 403 -4.98 16.88 12.30
CA GLY A 403 -3.83 17.15 13.16
C GLY A 403 -4.18 17.94 14.44
N SER A 404 -3.16 18.48 15.12
CA SER A 404 -3.38 19.29 16.32
C SER A 404 -4.25 20.51 16.06
N GLY A 405 -5.08 20.87 17.04
CA GLY A 405 -5.90 22.07 16.99
C GLY A 405 -6.95 22.01 15.88
N GLY A 406 -7.38 20.81 15.51
CA GLY A 406 -8.30 20.63 14.41
C GLY A 406 -9.65 21.29 14.64
N THR A 407 -10.21 21.78 13.55
CA THR A 407 -11.47 22.52 13.47
C THR A 407 -12.25 22.05 12.25
N GLU A 408 -13.45 22.61 12.03
CA GLU A 408 -14.21 22.35 10.82
C GLU A 408 -13.45 22.72 9.53
N THR A 409 -12.43 23.58 9.58
CA THR A 409 -11.69 24.06 8.40
C THR A 409 -10.43 23.25 8.11
N SER A 410 -10.08 22.26 8.94
CA SER A 410 -8.82 21.49 8.81
C SER A 410 -8.66 20.80 7.45
N TRP A 411 -9.76 20.51 6.77
CA TRP A 411 -9.78 19.77 5.51
C TRP A 411 -10.15 20.62 4.27
N ASP A 412 -10.35 21.94 4.42
CA ASP A 412 -10.87 22.80 3.34
C ASP A 412 -9.98 22.81 2.08
N LYS A 413 -8.66 22.61 2.23
CA LYS A 413 -7.72 22.50 1.11
C LYS A 413 -7.69 21.13 0.43
N PHE A 414 -8.29 20.11 1.03
CA PHE A 414 -8.29 18.73 0.51
C PHE A 414 -9.53 18.40 -0.32
N TRP A 415 -10.66 19.09 -0.11
CA TRP A 415 -11.87 18.86 -0.91
C TRP A 415 -11.63 19.04 -2.42
N PRO A 416 -10.90 20.07 -2.89
CA PRO A 416 -10.56 20.19 -4.31
C PRO A 416 -9.66 19.06 -4.84
N ILE A 417 -8.76 18.50 -4.01
CA ILE A 417 -7.98 17.30 -4.38
C ILE A 417 -8.95 16.16 -4.64
N LEU A 418 -9.87 15.92 -3.71
CA LEU A 418 -10.82 14.84 -3.78
C LEU A 418 -11.72 14.95 -5.03
N ASP A 419 -12.25 16.14 -5.31
CA ASP A 419 -12.98 16.42 -6.54
C ASP A 419 -12.14 16.13 -7.79
N SER A 420 -10.87 16.59 -7.82
CA SER A 420 -9.94 16.36 -8.93
C SER A 420 -9.72 14.88 -9.21
N MET A 421 -9.49 14.09 -8.16
CA MET A 421 -9.23 12.66 -8.30
C MET A 421 -10.47 11.89 -8.76
N ILE A 422 -11.66 12.28 -8.31
CA ILE A 422 -12.94 11.69 -8.75
C ILE A 422 -13.23 12.09 -10.21
N GLU A 423 -13.06 13.38 -10.55
CA GLU A 423 -13.32 13.90 -11.90
C GLU A 423 -12.39 13.27 -12.94
N SER A 424 -11.11 13.13 -12.61
CA SER A 424 -10.10 12.46 -13.44
C SER A 424 -10.17 10.93 -13.40
N LYS A 425 -11.08 10.36 -12.59
CA LYS A 425 -11.26 8.91 -12.37
C LYS A 425 -10.01 8.21 -11.84
N LYS A 426 -9.13 8.93 -11.14
CA LYS A 426 -8.04 8.32 -10.37
C LYS A 426 -8.59 7.47 -9.21
N ILE A 427 -9.70 7.91 -8.63
CA ILE A 427 -10.46 7.16 -7.63
C ILE A 427 -11.96 7.17 -7.96
N PRO A 428 -12.74 6.19 -7.46
CA PRO A 428 -14.19 6.23 -7.55
C PRO A 428 -14.78 7.36 -6.68
N PRO A 429 -16.06 7.74 -6.89
CA PRO A 429 -16.77 8.62 -5.97
C PRO A 429 -16.76 8.07 -4.53
N VAL A 430 -16.50 8.92 -3.54
CA VAL A 430 -16.45 8.55 -2.11
C VAL A 430 -17.26 9.53 -1.28
N ILE A 431 -17.77 9.07 -0.13
CA ILE A 431 -18.19 9.94 0.96
C ILE A 431 -16.96 10.21 1.84
N ALA A 432 -16.80 11.42 2.37
CA ALA A 432 -15.77 11.69 3.37
C ALA A 432 -16.36 12.31 4.64
N VAL A 433 -15.91 11.82 5.79
CA VAL A 433 -16.37 12.22 7.12
C VAL A 433 -15.16 12.69 7.91
N ALA A 434 -15.15 13.95 8.33
CA ALA A 434 -14.06 14.57 9.08
C ALA A 434 -14.53 15.04 10.46
N PRO A 435 -14.42 14.21 11.50
CA PRO A 435 -14.79 14.57 12.87
C PRO A 435 -13.88 15.65 13.45
N VAL A 436 -14.42 16.51 14.31
CA VAL A 436 -13.69 17.58 15.01
C VAL A 436 -13.54 17.22 16.49
N THR A 437 -12.31 16.93 16.92
CA THR A 437 -11.98 16.35 18.22
C THR A 437 -10.95 17.15 19.01
N GLY A 438 -10.56 18.33 18.52
CA GLY A 438 -9.59 19.21 19.17
C GLY A 438 -8.18 18.62 19.23
N ASN A 439 -7.68 18.34 20.44
CA ASN A 439 -6.33 17.80 20.66
C ASN A 439 -6.34 16.39 21.25
N SER A 440 -7.42 15.62 21.04
CA SER A 440 -7.64 14.34 21.70
C SER A 440 -6.60 13.24 21.40
N TYR A 441 -5.69 13.45 20.45
CA TYR A 441 -4.80 12.39 19.92
C TYR A 441 -5.57 11.17 19.39
N TRP A 442 -6.87 11.33 19.10
CA TRP A 442 -7.74 10.25 18.65
C TRP A 442 -7.81 9.08 19.63
N VAL A 443 -7.59 9.34 20.93
CA VAL A 443 -7.75 8.38 22.02
C VAL A 443 -8.85 8.82 22.96
N ASP A 444 -9.43 7.86 23.68
CA ASP A 444 -10.28 8.17 24.83
C ASP A 444 -9.45 8.89 25.89
N SER A 445 -10.01 9.92 26.54
CA SER A 445 -9.29 10.65 27.59
C SER A 445 -10.24 11.37 28.53
N GLY A 446 -9.83 11.55 29.79
CA GLY A 446 -10.61 12.35 30.73
C GLY A 446 -10.73 13.84 30.33
N LYS A 447 -9.77 14.34 29.53
CA LYS A 447 -9.71 15.75 29.13
C LYS A 447 -10.58 16.06 27.92
N PHE A 448 -10.44 15.29 26.85
CA PHE A 448 -11.12 15.50 25.56
C PHE A 448 -12.33 14.56 25.34
N GLY A 449 -12.58 13.67 26.30
CA GLY A 449 -13.63 12.67 26.22
C GLY A 449 -13.22 11.39 25.51
N ASP A 450 -14.16 10.46 25.51
CA ASP A 450 -14.03 9.13 24.93
C ASP A 450 -14.19 9.18 23.39
N VAL A 451 -13.27 9.89 22.73
CA VAL A 451 -13.29 10.16 21.28
C VAL A 451 -13.10 8.90 20.44
N GLU A 452 -12.22 7.98 20.85
CA GLU A 452 -11.97 6.73 20.13
C GLU A 452 -13.21 5.84 20.14
N SER A 453 -13.85 5.72 21.31
CA SER A 453 -15.12 5.01 21.45
C SER A 453 -16.23 5.69 20.66
N ALA A 454 -16.38 7.02 20.75
CA ALA A 454 -17.40 7.76 20.00
C ALA A 454 -17.27 7.60 18.48
N VAL A 455 -16.05 7.61 17.93
CA VAL A 455 -15.85 7.41 16.49
C VAL A 455 -16.15 5.98 16.08
N THR A 456 -15.58 5.00 16.80
CA THR A 456 -15.61 3.59 16.38
C THR A 456 -16.94 2.89 16.66
N GLN A 457 -17.62 3.24 17.75
CA GLN A 457 -18.83 2.55 18.21
C GLN A 457 -20.12 3.29 17.84
N ASP A 458 -20.07 4.62 17.65
CA ASP A 458 -21.28 5.42 17.41
C ASP A 458 -21.28 6.09 16.03
N LEU A 459 -20.21 6.84 15.69
CA LEU A 459 -20.19 7.63 14.46
C LEU A 459 -20.19 6.74 13.22
N ILE A 460 -19.37 5.68 13.18
CA ILE A 460 -19.33 4.77 12.04
C ILE A 460 -20.72 4.14 11.78
N PRO A 461 -21.38 3.51 12.77
CA PRO A 461 -22.75 3.00 12.56
C PRO A 461 -23.76 4.08 12.18
N LEU A 462 -23.66 5.30 12.72
CA LEU A 462 -24.53 6.41 12.34
C LEU A 462 -24.37 6.74 10.85
N ILE A 463 -23.14 6.85 10.36
CA ILE A 463 -22.87 7.15 8.95
C ILE A 463 -23.38 6.03 8.04
N ASP A 464 -23.14 4.77 8.41
CA ASP A 464 -23.61 3.62 7.63
C ASP A 464 -25.14 3.47 7.63
N HIS A 465 -25.82 3.92 8.69
CA HIS A 465 -27.28 3.96 8.74
C HIS A 465 -27.87 5.13 7.93
N THR A 466 -27.18 6.27 7.92
CA THR A 466 -27.69 7.52 7.33
C THR A 466 -27.43 7.62 5.83
N TYR A 467 -26.32 7.07 5.36
CA TYR A 467 -25.88 7.20 3.96
C TYR A 467 -25.76 5.83 3.28
N PRO A 468 -25.90 5.73 1.94
CA PRO A 468 -25.72 4.48 1.22
C PRO A 468 -24.23 4.12 1.12
N THR A 469 -23.65 3.65 2.21
CA THR A 469 -22.22 3.30 2.30
C THR A 469 -21.96 1.83 1.97
N ILE A 470 -20.71 1.49 1.63
CA ILE A 470 -20.22 0.12 1.70
C ILE A 470 -19.87 -0.15 3.18
N ALA A 471 -20.84 -0.60 3.98
CA ALA A 471 -20.67 -0.76 5.43
C ALA A 471 -19.88 -2.04 5.84
N SER A 472 -18.89 -2.43 5.03
CA SER A 472 -17.86 -3.41 5.39
C SER A 472 -16.51 -2.72 5.51
N ARG A 473 -15.50 -3.40 6.07
CA ARG A 473 -14.16 -2.80 6.21
C ARG A 473 -13.57 -2.36 4.88
N GLU A 474 -13.80 -3.12 3.81
CA GLU A 474 -13.32 -2.80 2.46
C GLU A 474 -13.98 -1.53 1.92
N GLY A 475 -15.08 -1.07 2.51
CA GLY A 475 -15.69 0.22 2.21
C GLY A 475 -15.18 1.39 3.05
N ARG A 476 -14.33 1.17 4.06
CA ARG A 476 -13.91 2.21 5.02
C ARG A 476 -12.40 2.45 4.97
N GLY A 477 -12.00 3.65 4.58
CA GLY A 477 -10.61 4.11 4.57
C GLY A 477 -10.34 5.12 5.68
N LEU A 478 -9.11 5.13 6.20
CA LEU A 478 -8.62 6.14 7.14
C LEU A 478 -7.62 7.05 6.43
N VAL A 479 -7.68 8.36 6.68
CA VAL A 479 -6.62 9.29 6.28
C VAL A 479 -6.40 10.25 7.43
N GLY A 480 -5.16 10.46 7.83
CA GLY A 480 -4.89 11.43 8.89
C GLY A 480 -3.51 12.06 8.78
N PHE A 481 -3.42 13.35 9.13
CA PHE A 481 -2.17 14.09 9.15
C PHE A 481 -1.71 14.45 10.57
N SER A 482 -0.40 14.44 10.83
CA SER A 482 0.17 14.81 12.14
C SER A 482 -0.43 13.95 13.27
N MET A 483 -1.05 14.57 14.27
CA MET A 483 -1.85 13.91 15.31
C MET A 483 -2.91 12.95 14.75
N GLY A 484 -3.52 13.29 13.62
CA GLY A 484 -4.46 12.43 12.92
C GLY A 484 -3.81 11.22 12.25
N GLY A 485 -2.55 11.34 11.84
CA GLY A 485 -1.76 10.20 11.36
C GLY A 485 -1.48 9.19 12.46
N TYR A 486 -1.29 9.64 13.71
CA TYR A 486 -1.26 8.76 14.88
C TYR A 486 -2.60 8.02 15.05
N GLY A 487 -3.72 8.75 14.98
CA GLY A 487 -5.06 8.17 15.10
C GLY A 487 -5.36 7.14 13.99
N ALA A 488 -5.00 7.45 12.74
CA ALA A 488 -5.19 6.56 11.61
C ALA A 488 -4.36 5.27 11.77
N LEU A 489 -3.12 5.36 12.24
CA LEU A 489 -2.31 4.19 12.57
C LEU A 489 -2.96 3.36 13.69
N ARG A 490 -3.32 4.02 14.79
CA ARG A 490 -3.92 3.38 15.95
C ARG A 490 -5.19 2.61 15.55
N TYR A 491 -6.12 3.25 14.85
CA TYR A 491 -7.37 2.59 14.46
C TYR A 491 -7.16 1.45 13.48
N SER A 492 -6.16 1.55 12.60
CA SER A 492 -5.81 0.46 11.69
C SER A 492 -5.25 -0.77 12.42
N LEU A 493 -4.46 -0.56 13.47
CA LEU A 493 -3.88 -1.65 14.27
C LEU A 493 -4.89 -2.23 15.28
N VAL A 494 -5.66 -1.36 15.93
CA VAL A 494 -6.58 -1.73 17.01
C VAL A 494 -7.92 -2.23 16.48
N TYR A 495 -8.39 -1.74 15.32
CA TYR A 495 -9.69 -2.13 14.73
C TYR A 495 -9.55 -2.56 13.26
N PRO A 496 -8.68 -3.54 12.94
CA PRO A 496 -8.51 -3.98 11.55
C PRO A 496 -9.78 -4.60 10.96
N GLU A 497 -10.75 -5.00 11.78
CA GLU A 497 -12.08 -5.43 11.33
C GLU A 497 -12.99 -4.30 10.84
N LEU A 498 -12.68 -3.05 11.15
CA LEU A 498 -13.48 -1.89 10.74
C LEU A 498 -12.96 -1.21 9.47
N PHE A 499 -11.66 -1.31 9.18
CA PHE A 499 -11.01 -0.52 8.12
C PHE A 499 -10.28 -1.38 7.08
N GLY A 500 -10.39 -0.97 5.82
CA GLY A 500 -9.81 -1.64 4.66
C GLY A 500 -8.50 -1.03 4.19
N GLY A 501 -8.12 0.14 4.71
CA GLY A 501 -6.82 0.75 4.44
C GLY A 501 -6.64 2.11 5.13
N ALA A 502 -5.40 2.57 5.26
CA ALA A 502 -5.06 3.84 5.91
C ALA A 502 -3.94 4.64 5.22
N ALA A 503 -4.08 5.95 5.13
CA ALA A 503 -3.01 6.86 4.71
C ALA A 503 -2.55 7.71 5.90
N LEU A 504 -1.27 7.60 6.24
CA LEU A 504 -0.61 8.24 7.37
C LEU A 504 0.27 9.38 6.83
N LEU A 505 -0.15 10.62 7.04
CA LEU A 505 0.48 11.80 6.49
C LEU A 505 1.30 12.52 7.58
N SER A 506 2.62 12.42 7.55
CA SER A 506 3.51 12.90 8.62
C SER A 506 2.99 12.45 10.00
N PRO A 507 2.87 11.15 10.30
CA PRO A 507 2.20 10.69 11.52
C PRO A 507 2.98 11.10 12.78
N ALA A 508 2.29 11.67 13.78
CA ALA A 508 2.85 12.07 15.07
C ALA A 508 3.04 10.87 16.01
N ILE A 509 3.89 9.94 15.61
CA ILE A 509 4.17 8.67 16.28
C ILE A 509 5.58 8.67 16.89
N GLN A 510 5.77 7.88 17.95
CA GLN A 510 7.09 7.64 18.53
C GLN A 510 7.23 6.17 18.95
N ASP A 511 8.37 5.57 18.64
CA ASP A 511 8.82 4.31 19.22
C ASP A 511 9.43 4.57 20.59
N GLY A 512 8.79 4.03 21.64
CA GLY A 512 9.21 4.23 23.03
C GLY A 512 8.63 5.48 23.69
N GLU A 513 9.44 6.16 24.52
CA GLU A 513 9.01 7.32 25.31
C GLU A 513 8.77 8.55 24.44
N ALA A 514 7.65 9.24 24.69
CA ALA A 514 7.40 10.55 24.08
C ALA A 514 8.36 11.60 24.68
N PRO A 515 9.05 12.41 23.86
CA PRO A 515 9.90 13.48 24.38
C PRO A 515 9.04 14.52 25.10
N ALA A 516 9.61 15.22 26.09
CA ALA A 516 8.88 16.18 26.92
C ALA A 516 8.19 17.29 26.13
N THR A 517 8.71 17.64 24.95
CA THR A 517 8.17 18.64 24.03
C THR A 517 7.15 18.05 23.03
N SER A 518 6.81 16.77 23.14
CA SER A 518 5.82 16.15 22.25
C SER A 518 4.43 16.65 22.58
N GLY A 519 3.61 16.88 21.55
CA GLY A 519 2.19 17.16 21.73
C GLY A 519 1.45 16.08 22.53
N ALA A 520 1.95 14.83 22.54
CA ALA A 520 1.40 13.76 23.35
C ALA A 520 1.58 14.02 24.86
N VAL A 521 2.67 14.69 25.24
CA VAL A 521 3.00 15.04 26.62
C VAL A 521 2.27 16.33 27.04
N GLU A 522 2.29 17.35 26.19
CA GLU A 522 1.85 18.70 26.58
C GLU A 522 0.33 18.89 26.55
N ARG A 523 -0.42 18.09 25.80
CA ARG A 523 -1.85 18.37 25.53
C ARG A 523 -2.82 17.70 26.49
N GLY A 524 -2.39 16.64 27.18
CA GLY A 524 -3.16 15.98 28.24
C GLY A 524 -4.01 14.78 27.80
N SER A 525 -3.95 14.36 26.54
CA SER A 525 -4.71 13.21 26.01
C SER A 525 -4.29 11.88 26.67
N PHE A 526 -3.03 11.80 27.09
CA PHE A 526 -2.47 10.67 27.81
C PHE A 526 -2.34 10.93 29.31
N GLY A 527 -3.14 11.86 29.86
CA GLY A 527 -3.12 12.24 31.28
C GLY A 527 -2.68 13.69 31.47
N ASP A 528 -3.25 14.36 32.48
CA ASP A 528 -2.90 15.73 32.88
C ASP A 528 -2.73 15.76 34.43
N PRO A 529 -1.50 15.60 34.95
CA PRO A 529 -0.22 15.52 34.25
C PRO A 529 -0.04 14.22 33.43
N PHE A 530 0.88 14.24 32.45
CA PHE A 530 1.16 13.13 31.53
C PHE A 530 1.43 11.80 32.27
N ASP A 531 0.74 10.74 31.84
CA ASP A 531 0.92 9.38 32.33
C ASP A 531 1.67 8.53 31.29
N SER A 532 2.92 8.20 31.59
CA SER A 532 3.76 7.40 30.70
C SER A 532 3.29 5.94 30.56
N ALA A 533 2.59 5.40 31.55
CA ALA A 533 2.01 4.07 31.47
C ALA A 533 0.85 4.08 30.46
N ARG A 534 0.00 5.11 30.51
CA ARG A 534 -1.08 5.32 29.54
C ARG A 534 -0.56 5.52 28.12
N TRP A 535 0.50 6.31 27.94
CA TRP A 535 1.17 6.41 26.64
C TRP A 535 1.64 5.04 26.15
N THR A 536 2.36 4.29 26.98
CA THR A 536 2.89 2.97 26.61
C THR A 536 1.79 1.98 26.23
N GLU A 537 0.66 2.01 26.95
CA GLU A 537 -0.51 1.17 26.68
C GLU A 537 -1.15 1.48 25.32
N LEU A 538 -1.28 2.77 24.98
CA LEU A 538 -2.00 3.22 23.79
C LEU A 538 -1.11 3.40 22.56
N ASN A 539 0.20 3.42 22.73
CA ASN A 539 1.15 3.66 21.63
C ASN A 539 1.24 2.49 20.65
N TYR A 540 1.63 2.78 19.41
CA TYR A 540 1.60 1.81 18.31
C TYR A 540 2.47 0.56 18.53
N PRO A 541 3.65 0.59 19.21
CA PRO A 541 4.43 -0.63 19.41
C PRO A 541 3.69 -1.67 20.27
N GLN A 542 2.80 -1.21 21.16
CA GLN A 542 1.94 -2.10 21.93
C GLN A 542 0.75 -2.60 21.08
N ALA A 543 0.15 -1.74 20.26
CA ALA A 543 -0.92 -2.14 19.33
C ALA A 543 -0.45 -3.14 18.26
N LEU A 544 0.81 -3.03 17.80
CA LEU A 544 1.40 -3.98 16.84
C LEU A 544 1.39 -5.43 17.36
N LYS A 545 1.61 -5.64 18.66
CA LYS A 545 1.65 -6.97 19.27
C LYS A 545 0.31 -7.69 19.17
N SER A 546 -0.80 -7.00 19.37
CA SER A 546 -2.14 -7.59 19.23
C SER A 546 -2.61 -7.61 17.78
N TYR A 547 -2.22 -6.63 16.97
CA TYR A 547 -2.51 -6.61 15.53
C TYR A 547 -1.95 -7.84 14.79
N ALA A 548 -0.73 -8.25 15.15
CA ALA A 548 -0.09 -9.48 14.69
C ALA A 548 -0.98 -10.73 14.82
N GLU A 549 -1.68 -10.86 15.95
CA GLU A 549 -2.52 -12.02 16.28
C GLU A 549 -3.85 -12.02 15.48
N LYS A 550 -4.31 -10.85 15.02
CA LYS A 550 -5.61 -10.70 14.34
C LYS A 550 -5.62 -11.23 12.90
N LYS A 551 -4.46 -11.41 12.27
CA LYS A 551 -4.30 -11.92 10.89
C LYS A 551 -5.20 -11.23 9.85
N ARG A 552 -5.49 -9.94 10.06
CA ARG A 552 -6.33 -9.10 9.19
C ARG A 552 -5.50 -7.90 8.75
N PRO A 553 -4.71 -8.01 7.67
CA PRO A 553 -3.87 -6.91 7.23
C PRO A 553 -4.72 -5.70 6.81
N VAL A 554 -4.24 -4.51 7.15
CA VAL A 554 -4.75 -3.22 6.69
C VAL A 554 -3.63 -2.59 5.85
N PRO A 555 -3.79 -2.44 4.53
CA PRO A 555 -2.87 -1.69 3.69
C PRO A 555 -2.72 -0.24 4.18
N MET A 556 -1.49 0.19 4.36
CA MET A 556 -1.09 1.49 4.90
C MET A 556 -0.21 2.21 3.88
N TYR A 557 -0.46 3.50 3.68
CA TYR A 557 0.42 4.38 2.94
C TYR A 557 1.05 5.34 3.92
N ILE A 558 2.37 5.31 4.05
CA ILE A 558 3.12 6.12 5.02
C ILE A 558 3.91 7.15 4.25
N ILE A 559 3.68 8.42 4.53
CA ILE A 559 4.46 9.52 3.96
C ILE A 559 4.91 10.48 5.05
N ALA A 560 6.16 10.93 4.96
CA ALA A 560 6.68 12.00 5.79
C ALA A 560 7.63 12.87 4.95
N GLY A 561 7.71 14.14 5.33
CA GLY A 561 8.71 15.07 4.85
C GLY A 561 10.06 14.80 5.53
N ASP A 562 11.17 14.95 4.82
CA ASP A 562 12.52 14.83 5.37
C ASP A 562 12.90 15.98 6.33
N ASP A 563 12.15 17.09 6.26
CA ASP A 563 12.22 18.22 7.20
C ASP A 563 11.05 18.19 8.23
N ASP A 564 10.34 17.05 8.38
CA ASP A 564 9.27 16.90 9.39
C ASP A 564 9.85 16.88 10.81
N TRP A 565 10.05 18.07 11.36
CA TRP A 565 10.59 18.23 12.70
C TRP A 565 9.50 18.06 13.76
N ASN A 566 9.66 17.07 14.64
CA ASN A 566 8.92 17.04 15.91
C ASN A 566 9.46 18.17 16.78
N HIS A 567 8.84 19.37 16.83
CA HIS A 567 9.05 20.60 17.66
C HIS A 567 10.18 20.67 18.73
N LEU A 568 11.30 19.98 18.54
CA LEU A 568 12.47 19.83 19.41
C LEU A 568 13.45 20.93 19.03
N SER A 569 12.94 22.17 18.97
CA SER A 569 13.77 23.34 18.96
C SER A 569 14.05 23.64 20.42
N GLU A 570 15.28 23.39 20.87
CA GLU A 570 16.02 24.24 21.81
C GLU A 570 17.21 23.47 22.35
N GLN A 571 18.43 23.84 21.96
CA GLN A 571 19.50 23.68 22.95
C GLN A 571 19.20 24.65 24.09
N GLU A 572 18.84 24.13 25.25
CA GLU A 572 19.87 23.72 26.21
C GLU A 572 19.57 22.26 26.63
N ASP A 573 20.50 21.36 26.28
CA ASP A 573 20.51 19.91 26.58
C ASP A 573 19.57 18.97 25.78
N LEU A 574 19.47 19.12 24.45
CA LEU A 574 18.94 18.01 23.62
C LEU A 574 19.80 16.75 23.84
N PRO A 575 19.18 15.58 24.10
CA PRO A 575 19.90 14.31 24.17
C PRO A 575 20.73 14.07 22.92
N LYS A 576 21.87 13.38 23.06
CA LYS A 576 22.75 13.03 21.92
C LYS A 576 22.05 12.24 20.81
N ASP A 577 20.90 11.65 21.11
CA ASP A 577 20.06 10.85 20.23
C ASP A 577 18.74 11.54 19.84
N ALA A 578 18.64 12.87 19.96
CA ALA A 578 17.43 13.62 19.60
C ALA A 578 16.94 13.36 18.16
N ASN A 579 17.85 13.04 17.25
CA ASN A 579 17.55 12.64 15.87
C ASN A 579 16.58 11.46 15.76
N ARG A 580 16.51 10.60 16.79
CA ARG A 580 15.60 9.46 16.79
C ARG A 580 14.14 9.90 16.78
N TYR A 581 13.85 11.10 17.27
CA TYR A 581 12.47 11.59 17.40
C TYR A 581 11.96 12.30 16.16
N ASN A 582 12.75 12.51 15.12
CA ASN A 582 12.23 13.14 13.91
C ASN A 582 11.16 12.26 13.25
N MET A 583 10.15 12.86 12.60
CA MET A 583 8.96 12.14 12.19
C MET A 583 9.23 11.18 11.03
N GLU A 584 10.10 11.55 10.09
CA GLU A 584 10.60 10.70 9.02
C GLU A 584 11.38 9.50 9.55
N VAL A 585 12.17 9.68 10.61
CA VAL A 585 12.88 8.59 11.29
C VAL A 585 11.89 7.64 11.95
N GLN A 586 10.83 8.19 12.56
CA GLN A 586 9.75 7.42 13.16
C GLN A 586 8.88 6.71 12.11
N ALA A 587 8.64 7.32 10.95
CA ALA A 587 7.95 6.68 9.82
C ALA A 587 8.76 5.50 9.25
N VAL A 588 10.08 5.65 9.11
CA VAL A 588 10.99 4.57 8.73
C VAL A 588 10.99 3.45 9.79
N SER A 589 11.04 3.80 11.08
CA SER A 589 10.98 2.82 12.17
C SER A 589 9.65 2.05 12.17
N LEU A 590 8.53 2.76 11.99
CA LEU A 590 7.22 2.15 11.86
C LEU A 590 7.19 1.18 10.67
N TYR A 591 7.68 1.59 9.49
CA TYR A 591 7.73 0.72 8.33
C TYR A 591 8.54 -0.56 8.60
N GLN A 592 9.71 -0.44 9.24
CA GLN A 592 10.54 -1.59 9.63
C GLN A 592 9.82 -2.53 10.62
N GLN A 593 8.97 -1.99 11.51
CA GLN A 593 8.17 -2.77 12.46
C GLN A 593 6.93 -3.39 11.83
N LEU A 594 6.28 -2.71 10.89
CA LEU A 594 5.18 -3.23 10.07
C LEU A 594 5.63 -4.30 9.09
N HIS A 595 6.93 -4.36 8.81
CA HIS A 595 7.52 -5.31 7.88
C HIS A 595 7.05 -6.73 8.13
N ARG A 596 6.77 -7.44 7.03
CA ARG A 596 5.99 -8.69 6.97
C ARG A 596 6.50 -9.78 7.92
N SER A 597 7.81 -9.86 8.12
CA SER A 597 8.45 -10.84 9.01
C SER A 597 8.18 -10.61 10.50
N ASN A 598 7.85 -9.38 10.90
CA ASN A 598 7.71 -8.98 12.30
C ASN A 598 6.26 -9.06 12.81
N VAL A 599 5.27 -8.86 11.93
CA VAL A 599 3.87 -8.73 12.35
C VAL A 599 3.08 -10.03 12.18
N PHE A 600 3.12 -10.70 11.02
CA PHE A 600 2.19 -11.81 10.78
C PHE A 600 2.79 -13.21 10.88
N GLY A 601 4.11 -13.31 11.09
CA GLY A 601 4.79 -14.59 11.24
C GLY A 601 4.56 -15.56 10.08
N TYR A 602 4.25 -15.05 8.88
CA TYR A 602 4.03 -15.90 7.71
C TYR A 602 5.31 -16.66 7.40
N PRO A 603 5.27 -18.00 7.29
CA PRO A 603 6.44 -18.77 6.91
C PRO A 603 6.90 -18.34 5.52
N PHE A 604 8.22 -18.23 5.32
CA PHE A 604 8.80 -18.10 3.99
C PHE A 604 8.60 -19.43 3.26
N GLU A 605 7.49 -19.60 2.56
CA GLU A 605 7.35 -20.71 1.62
C GLU A 605 8.24 -20.44 0.40
N LYS A 606 9.17 -21.37 0.17
CA LYS A 606 10.15 -21.28 -0.91
C LYS A 606 9.38 -21.24 -2.24
N TRP A 607 9.61 -20.20 -3.03
CA TRP A 607 9.03 -20.01 -4.39
C TRP A 607 7.55 -19.61 -4.45
N GLU A 608 6.93 -19.20 -3.35
CA GLU A 608 5.62 -18.53 -3.40
C GLU A 608 5.78 -17.02 -3.50
N ASP A 609 4.80 -16.37 -4.14
CA ASP A 609 4.68 -14.91 -4.14
C ASP A 609 4.52 -14.46 -2.69
N VAL A 610 5.46 -13.65 -2.20
CA VAL A 610 5.39 -13.13 -0.83
C VAL A 610 4.18 -12.17 -0.76
N PRO A 611 3.23 -12.34 0.18
CA PRO A 611 2.04 -11.50 0.21
C PRO A 611 2.38 -10.03 0.51
N GLY A 612 2.13 -9.14 -0.48
CA GLY A 612 2.23 -7.66 -0.46
C GLY A 612 2.34 -6.99 0.93
N SER A 613 3.27 -6.05 1.13
CA SER A 613 3.47 -5.42 2.44
C SER A 613 2.19 -4.69 2.73
N PRO A 614 1.68 -4.76 3.96
CA PRO A 614 0.60 -3.90 4.33
C PRO A 614 1.06 -2.44 4.38
N ALA A 615 2.27 -2.07 3.94
CA ALA A 615 2.76 -0.69 3.97
C ALA A 615 3.55 -0.33 2.71
N GLU A 616 3.28 0.86 2.16
CA GLU A 616 4.23 1.62 1.32
C GLU A 616 4.83 2.77 2.15
N LEU A 617 6.11 3.06 1.96
CA LEU A 617 6.81 4.17 2.63
C LEU A 617 7.35 5.17 1.61
N ARG A 618 7.07 6.45 1.87
CA ARG A 618 7.66 7.57 1.13
C ARG A 618 8.22 8.61 2.07
N ILE A 619 9.51 8.88 1.93
CA ILE A 619 10.12 10.06 2.52
C ILE A 619 10.45 11.04 1.41
N VAL A 620 9.76 12.17 1.41
CA VAL A 620 9.81 13.20 0.36
C VAL A 620 10.52 14.43 0.88
N ASN A 621 11.06 15.26 -0.01
CA ASN A 621 11.55 16.57 0.40
C ASN A 621 10.38 17.40 0.97
N GLY A 622 10.61 18.15 2.04
CA GLY A 622 9.66 19.11 2.60
C GLY A 622 9.38 18.92 4.09
N GLY A 623 8.78 19.92 4.72
CA GLY A 623 8.49 19.93 6.16
C GLY A 623 7.03 19.63 6.52
N HIS A 624 6.71 19.84 7.81
CA HIS A 624 5.41 19.52 8.44
C HIS A 624 4.28 20.42 7.96
N SER A 625 3.87 20.20 6.70
CA SER A 625 3.15 21.18 5.90
C SER A 625 2.17 20.56 4.91
N MET A 626 1.30 21.41 4.38
CA MET A 626 0.30 21.05 3.38
C MET A 626 0.89 20.45 2.10
N ASN A 627 2.15 20.71 1.76
CA ASN A 627 2.75 20.20 0.53
C ASN A 627 2.87 18.67 0.61
N VAL A 628 3.50 18.19 1.69
CA VAL A 628 3.65 16.76 1.99
C VAL A 628 2.29 16.10 2.19
N TRP A 629 1.38 16.75 2.94
CA TRP A 629 0.08 16.14 3.24
C TRP A 629 -0.83 16.04 2.02
N ALA A 630 -0.81 17.01 1.10
CA ALA A 630 -1.62 16.95 -0.11
C ALA A 630 -1.12 15.89 -1.09
N ASP A 631 0.20 15.82 -1.31
CA ASP A 631 0.83 14.76 -2.10
C ASP A 631 0.55 13.38 -1.50
N GLY A 632 0.62 13.31 -0.18
CA GLY A 632 0.28 12.13 0.60
C GLY A 632 -1.19 11.74 0.54
N PHE A 633 -2.10 12.72 0.51
CA PHE A 633 -3.54 12.49 0.39
C PHE A 633 -3.88 11.92 -1.00
N GLU A 634 -3.35 12.51 -2.06
CA GLU A 634 -3.60 12.05 -3.43
C GLU A 634 -3.06 10.64 -3.68
N GLN A 635 -1.79 10.41 -3.34
CA GLN A 635 -1.14 9.13 -3.57
C GLN A 635 -1.63 8.07 -2.58
N GLY A 636 -1.89 8.45 -1.33
CA GLY A 636 -2.48 7.60 -0.32
C GLY A 636 -3.83 7.07 -0.75
N LEU A 637 -4.77 7.93 -1.15
CA LEU A 637 -6.09 7.48 -1.63
C LEU A 637 -5.97 6.54 -2.84
N SER A 638 -5.08 6.85 -3.80
CA SER A 638 -4.82 5.97 -4.95
C SER A 638 -4.31 4.59 -4.51
N TYR A 639 -3.39 4.57 -3.54
CA TYR A 639 -2.89 3.34 -2.94
C TYR A 639 -3.99 2.56 -2.21
N LEU A 640 -4.86 3.22 -1.44
CA LEU A 640 -5.94 2.56 -0.70
C LEU A 640 -6.91 1.84 -1.63
N PHE A 641 -7.34 2.48 -2.72
CA PHE A 641 -8.23 1.84 -3.71
C PHE A 641 -7.55 0.72 -4.51
N LYS A 642 -6.22 0.81 -4.70
CA LYS A 642 -5.47 -0.26 -5.36
C LYS A 642 -5.32 -1.50 -4.46
N ASN A 643 -5.21 -1.32 -3.14
CA ASN A 643 -4.73 -2.38 -2.25
C ASN A 643 -5.70 -2.84 -1.15
N GLY A 644 -6.83 -2.15 -0.90
CA GLY A 644 -7.72 -2.56 0.18
C GLY A 644 -9.15 -2.03 0.17
N LEU A 645 -9.43 -0.97 -0.60
CA LEU A 645 -10.76 -0.39 -0.68
C LEU A 645 -11.54 -0.82 -1.92
N GLN A 646 -12.81 -1.19 -1.71
CA GLN A 646 -13.78 -1.43 -2.76
C GLN A 646 -14.20 -0.11 -3.39
N ALA A 647 -14.26 -0.11 -4.73
CA ALA A 647 -14.83 1.01 -5.45
C ALA A 647 -16.34 1.11 -5.23
N ALA A 648 -16.90 2.30 -5.49
CA ALA A 648 -18.35 2.47 -5.49
C ALA A 648 -19.00 1.46 -6.43
N THR A 649 -19.86 0.60 -5.91
CA THR A 649 -20.51 -0.44 -6.70
C THR A 649 -21.88 0.04 -7.13
N ALA A 650 -22.20 -0.12 -8.42
CA ALA A 650 -23.60 -0.12 -8.83
C ALA A 650 -24.28 -1.32 -8.17
N GLY A 651 -25.53 -1.18 -7.72
CA GLY A 651 -26.27 -2.28 -7.13
C GLY A 651 -26.37 -3.51 -8.05
N PHE A 652 -26.94 -4.59 -7.56
CA PHE A 652 -26.87 -5.87 -8.27
C PHE A 652 -27.66 -5.84 -9.60
N LYS A 653 -27.00 -6.10 -10.73
CA LYS A 653 -27.61 -6.13 -12.06
C LYS A 653 -28.53 -7.33 -12.24
N ASP A 654 -28.19 -8.46 -11.64
CA ASP A 654 -28.96 -9.71 -11.77
C ASP A 654 -30.28 -9.72 -10.98
N ILE A 655 -30.59 -8.65 -10.23
CA ILE A 655 -31.87 -8.49 -9.54
C ILE A 655 -32.79 -7.44 -10.19
N GLU A 656 -32.38 -6.74 -11.26
CA GLU A 656 -33.14 -5.61 -11.82
C GLU A 656 -34.61 -5.91 -12.13
N LYS A 657 -34.90 -7.15 -12.55
CA LYS A 657 -36.26 -7.65 -12.86
C LYS A 657 -36.72 -8.75 -11.91
N HIS A 658 -35.99 -8.96 -10.81
CA HIS A 658 -36.23 -10.04 -9.88
C HIS A 658 -37.30 -9.65 -8.85
N TRP A 659 -38.16 -10.58 -8.48
CA TRP A 659 -39.30 -10.31 -7.57
C TRP A 659 -38.87 -9.89 -6.17
N ALA A 660 -37.70 -10.38 -5.70
CA ALA A 660 -37.11 -10.02 -4.41
C ALA A 660 -36.23 -8.75 -4.47
N LYS A 661 -36.22 -8.00 -5.58
CA LYS A 661 -35.31 -6.85 -5.76
C LYS A 661 -35.36 -5.87 -4.59
N ALA A 662 -36.56 -5.41 -4.24
CA ALA A 662 -36.74 -4.40 -3.19
C ALA A 662 -36.22 -4.89 -1.83
N ASP A 663 -36.49 -6.15 -1.46
CA ASP A 663 -36.00 -6.74 -0.22
C ASP A 663 -34.46 -6.89 -0.22
N ILE A 664 -33.89 -7.29 -1.35
CA ILE A 664 -32.43 -7.42 -1.50
C ILE A 664 -31.76 -6.05 -1.42
N GLU A 665 -32.29 -5.03 -2.09
CA GLU A 665 -31.76 -3.66 -2.07
C GLU A 665 -31.88 -3.04 -0.67
N ALA A 666 -33.00 -3.25 0.03
CA ALA A 666 -33.19 -2.78 1.40
C ALA A 666 -32.18 -3.41 2.37
N LEU A 667 -32.01 -4.73 2.32
CA LEU A 667 -31.04 -5.41 3.17
C LEU A 667 -29.59 -5.10 2.79
N ALA A 668 -29.31 -4.87 1.51
CA ALA A 668 -28.00 -4.42 1.06
C ALA A 668 -27.72 -2.97 1.47
N ALA A 669 -28.75 -2.12 1.66
CA ALA A 669 -28.64 -0.79 2.24
C ALA A 669 -28.17 -0.85 3.69
N GLN A 670 -28.67 -1.83 4.44
CA GLN A 670 -28.31 -2.07 5.83
C GLN A 670 -27.07 -2.96 5.98
N ALA A 671 -26.37 -3.27 4.88
CA ALA A 671 -25.25 -4.22 4.79
C ALA A 671 -25.53 -5.61 5.40
N ILE A 672 -26.79 -5.98 5.52
CA ILE A 672 -27.21 -7.30 6.00
C ILE A 672 -26.85 -8.36 4.97
N VAL A 673 -27.02 -8.06 3.67
CA VAL A 673 -26.67 -8.96 2.57
C VAL A 673 -25.61 -8.36 1.64
N THR A 674 -24.72 -9.21 1.11
CA THR A 674 -23.67 -8.84 0.14
C THR A 674 -23.78 -9.67 -1.14
N GLY A 675 -23.20 -9.19 -2.24
CA GLY A 675 -23.16 -9.92 -3.52
C GLY A 675 -22.20 -11.12 -3.51
N ARG A 676 -22.37 -12.03 -4.48
CA ARG A 676 -21.39 -13.11 -4.72
C ARG A 676 -20.28 -12.71 -5.70
N ALA A 677 -20.47 -11.63 -6.43
CA ALA A 677 -19.46 -10.97 -7.25
C ALA A 677 -19.85 -9.49 -7.42
N GLU A 678 -18.97 -8.70 -8.03
CA GLU A 678 -19.24 -7.31 -8.40
C GLU A 678 -20.55 -7.22 -9.21
N GLU A 679 -21.46 -6.33 -8.79
CA GLU A 679 -22.79 -6.13 -9.37
C GLU A 679 -23.67 -7.41 -9.47
N ARG A 680 -23.37 -8.50 -8.73
CA ARG A 680 -24.13 -9.77 -8.80
C ARG A 680 -24.50 -10.34 -7.44
N PHE A 681 -25.79 -10.45 -7.16
CA PHE A 681 -26.34 -11.02 -5.93
C PHE A 681 -26.49 -12.55 -5.95
N ALA A 682 -26.78 -13.12 -7.12
CA ALA A 682 -27.20 -14.50 -7.35
C ALA A 682 -28.50 -14.89 -6.59
N PRO A 683 -29.65 -14.24 -6.88
CA PRO A 683 -30.89 -14.42 -6.12
C PRO A 683 -31.45 -15.84 -6.14
N GLU A 684 -31.20 -16.59 -7.21
CA GLU A 684 -31.67 -17.96 -7.40
C GLU A 684 -30.68 -19.03 -6.89
N ALA A 685 -29.50 -18.64 -6.41
CA ALA A 685 -28.57 -19.59 -5.82
C ALA A 685 -29.08 -20.08 -4.46
N ASN A 686 -28.90 -21.38 -4.19
CA ASN A 686 -29.19 -21.96 -2.89
C ASN A 686 -28.34 -21.30 -1.80
N ILE A 687 -28.95 -21.03 -0.66
CA ILE A 687 -28.26 -20.52 0.53
C ILE A 687 -27.98 -21.67 1.51
N THR A 688 -26.80 -21.68 2.11
CA THR A 688 -26.44 -22.70 3.11
C THR A 688 -26.97 -22.37 4.50
N ARG A 689 -26.95 -23.38 5.39
CA ARG A 689 -27.31 -23.20 6.81
C ARG A 689 -26.41 -22.18 7.50
N ALA A 690 -25.09 -22.23 7.25
CA ALA A 690 -24.14 -21.28 7.82
C ALA A 690 -24.37 -19.86 7.29
N GLU A 691 -24.58 -19.71 5.97
CA GLU A 691 -24.89 -18.42 5.36
C GLU A 691 -26.16 -17.81 5.99
N PHE A 692 -27.24 -18.57 6.11
CA PHE A 692 -28.49 -18.05 6.67
C PHE A 692 -28.38 -17.69 8.16
N ALA A 693 -27.66 -18.49 8.95
CA ALA A 693 -27.38 -18.18 10.36
C ALA A 693 -26.60 -16.86 10.51
N ALA A 694 -25.55 -16.68 9.70
CA ALA A 694 -24.74 -15.46 9.71
C ALA A 694 -25.56 -14.22 9.30
N LEU A 695 -26.47 -14.36 8.33
CA LEU A 695 -27.37 -13.26 7.95
C LEU A 695 -28.33 -12.88 9.09
N LEU A 696 -28.88 -13.84 9.83
CA LEU A 696 -29.75 -13.56 10.98
C LEU A 696 -29.00 -12.85 12.11
N VAL A 697 -27.77 -13.28 12.41
CA VAL A 697 -26.91 -12.64 13.41
C VAL A 697 -26.65 -11.18 13.05
N ARG A 698 -26.31 -10.93 11.78
CA ARG A 698 -26.08 -9.58 11.27
C ARG A 698 -27.35 -8.74 11.30
N ALA A 699 -28.47 -9.29 10.86
CA ALA A 699 -29.76 -8.62 10.84
C ALA A 699 -30.22 -8.21 12.25
N LEU A 700 -30.01 -9.07 13.25
CA LEU A 700 -30.39 -8.81 14.63
C LEU A 700 -29.37 -7.97 15.42
N GLY A 701 -28.25 -7.57 14.80
CA GLY A 701 -27.19 -6.81 15.47
C GLY A 701 -26.57 -7.55 16.66
N LEU A 702 -26.52 -8.88 16.64
CA LEU A 702 -25.98 -9.67 17.76
C LEU A 702 -24.46 -9.50 17.84
N THR A 703 -23.94 -9.27 19.05
CA THR A 703 -22.50 -9.20 19.30
C THR A 703 -21.83 -10.55 19.01
N THR A 704 -20.81 -10.53 18.14
CA THR A 704 -19.96 -11.69 17.84
C THR A 704 -18.66 -11.58 18.63
N GLU A 705 -18.40 -12.58 19.47
CA GLU A 705 -17.13 -12.76 20.16
C GLU A 705 -16.40 -13.94 19.49
N ALA A 706 -15.07 -13.97 19.58
CA ALA A 706 -14.29 -15.11 19.10
C ALA A 706 -14.82 -16.38 19.77
N ALA A 707 -15.04 -17.44 18.98
CA ALA A 707 -15.46 -18.70 19.56
C ALA A 707 -14.41 -19.23 20.55
N ASP A 708 -14.83 -19.59 21.77
CA ASP A 708 -13.94 -20.12 22.81
C ASP A 708 -13.75 -21.65 22.74
N ALA A 709 -14.58 -22.34 21.94
CA ALA A 709 -14.52 -23.78 21.72
C ALA A 709 -15.27 -24.17 20.44
N GLU A 710 -14.89 -25.30 19.83
CA GLU A 710 -15.58 -25.87 18.66
C GLU A 710 -17.01 -26.28 19.04
N PRO A 711 -18.06 -25.61 18.53
CA PRO A 711 -19.43 -25.92 18.91
C PRO A 711 -19.94 -27.21 18.26
N PHE A 712 -19.34 -27.62 17.14
CA PHE A 712 -19.68 -28.81 16.36
C PHE A 712 -18.43 -29.40 15.70
N PHE A 713 -18.41 -30.72 15.48
CA PHE A 713 -17.25 -31.42 14.89
C PHE A 713 -16.95 -31.04 13.43
N ASP A 714 -17.91 -30.43 12.73
CA ASP A 714 -17.81 -30.03 11.33
C ASP A 714 -17.71 -28.50 11.15
N VAL A 715 -17.35 -27.79 12.23
CA VAL A 715 -17.15 -26.33 12.22
C VAL A 715 -15.74 -26.02 12.73
N PRO A 716 -14.78 -25.74 11.83
CA PRO A 716 -13.47 -25.26 12.21
C PRO A 716 -13.55 -23.91 12.92
N MET A 717 -12.66 -23.68 13.90
CA MET A 717 -12.61 -22.42 14.68
C MET A 717 -12.29 -21.20 13.82
N ASP A 718 -11.56 -21.37 12.72
CA ASP A 718 -11.15 -20.33 11.79
C ASP A 718 -12.10 -20.18 10.59
N ALA A 719 -13.22 -20.92 10.57
CA ALA A 719 -14.22 -20.76 9.52
C ALA A 719 -14.83 -19.35 9.58
N TRP A 720 -15.05 -18.73 8.41
CA TRP A 720 -15.57 -17.35 8.30
C TRP A 720 -16.90 -17.11 9.03
N TYR A 721 -17.67 -18.18 9.28
CA TYR A 721 -18.96 -18.15 9.98
C TYR A 721 -18.90 -18.63 11.43
N ALA A 722 -17.73 -19.00 11.97
CA ALA A 722 -17.61 -19.60 13.30
C ALA A 722 -18.16 -18.68 14.40
N ASP A 723 -17.71 -17.43 14.44
CA ASP A 723 -18.14 -16.44 15.44
C ASP A 723 -19.64 -16.12 15.32
N ALA A 724 -20.12 -15.98 14.09
CA ALA A 724 -21.55 -15.75 13.84
C ALA A 724 -22.39 -16.95 14.29
N LEU A 725 -21.95 -18.18 14.02
CA LEU A 725 -22.64 -19.38 14.46
C LEU A 725 -22.65 -19.50 15.99
N ALA A 726 -21.55 -19.17 16.66
CA ALA A 726 -21.48 -19.14 18.12
C ALA A 726 -22.46 -18.12 18.72
N ALA A 727 -22.54 -16.91 18.17
CA ALA A 727 -23.53 -15.91 18.56
C ALA A 727 -24.97 -16.40 18.32
N ALA A 728 -25.25 -17.00 17.16
CA ALA A 728 -26.55 -17.58 16.85
C ALA A 728 -26.95 -18.70 17.83
N MET A 729 -26.00 -19.51 18.28
CA MET A 729 -26.25 -20.54 19.28
C MET A 729 -26.53 -19.97 20.66
N LYS A 730 -25.75 -18.96 21.10
CA LYS A 730 -25.94 -18.26 22.37
C LYS A 730 -27.33 -17.61 22.44
N ALA A 731 -27.81 -17.09 21.31
CA ALA A 731 -29.15 -16.54 21.15
C ALA A 731 -30.26 -17.60 20.97
N GLY A 732 -29.92 -18.89 20.90
CA GLY A 732 -30.90 -19.97 20.69
C GLY A 732 -31.45 -20.09 19.26
N ILE A 733 -30.88 -19.37 18.31
CA ILE A 733 -31.28 -19.35 16.89
C ILE A 733 -30.79 -20.61 16.17
N ALA A 734 -29.50 -20.91 16.29
CA ALA A 734 -28.87 -22.05 15.65
C ALA A 734 -28.74 -23.24 16.62
N GLN A 735 -29.01 -24.45 16.12
CA GLN A 735 -28.80 -25.71 16.84
C GLN A 735 -28.31 -26.78 15.86
N GLY A 736 -27.51 -27.72 16.36
CA GLY A 736 -27.07 -28.89 15.60
C GLY A 736 -28.19 -29.92 15.44
N ASN A 737 -27.93 -30.93 14.60
CA ASN A 737 -28.95 -31.93 14.23
C ASN A 737 -29.02 -33.13 15.22
N GLY A 738 -28.40 -33.01 16.39
CA GLY A 738 -28.38 -34.05 17.43
C GLY A 738 -27.31 -35.14 17.27
N ASP A 739 -26.51 -35.08 16.20
CA ASP A 739 -25.39 -35.98 15.88
C ASP A 739 -24.01 -35.35 16.16
N GLY A 740 -23.98 -34.20 16.84
CA GLY A 740 -22.76 -33.41 17.08
C GLY A 740 -22.30 -32.58 15.87
N LYS A 741 -23.14 -32.47 14.83
CA LYS A 741 -22.84 -31.70 13.60
C LYS A 741 -23.85 -30.58 13.35
N PHE A 742 -23.39 -29.55 12.65
CA PHE A 742 -24.22 -28.43 12.20
C PHE A 742 -24.59 -28.51 10.72
N TRP A 743 -23.73 -29.13 9.89
CA TRP A 743 -23.83 -29.20 8.44
C TRP A 743 -23.81 -27.81 7.76
N PRO A 744 -22.73 -27.03 7.94
CA PRO A 744 -22.67 -25.61 7.57
C PRO A 744 -22.88 -25.36 6.07
N ASP A 745 -22.31 -26.20 5.20
CA ASP A 745 -22.35 -26.03 3.75
C ASP A 745 -23.59 -26.65 3.09
N LYS A 746 -24.44 -27.33 3.86
CA LYS A 746 -25.66 -27.94 3.33
C LYS A 746 -26.65 -26.81 2.99
N PRO A 747 -27.24 -26.81 1.78
CA PRO A 747 -28.38 -25.95 1.46
C PRO A 747 -29.48 -26.09 2.51
N ILE A 748 -30.01 -24.95 2.96
CA ILE A 748 -31.08 -24.94 3.96
C ILE A 748 -32.43 -25.19 3.27
N THR A 749 -33.26 -26.04 3.87
CA THR A 749 -34.62 -26.26 3.36
C THR A 749 -35.57 -25.15 3.81
N ARG A 750 -36.70 -24.98 3.12
CA ARG A 750 -37.74 -23.99 3.51
C ARG A 750 -38.30 -24.23 4.92
N GLU A 751 -38.44 -25.49 5.34
CA GLU A 751 -38.89 -25.79 6.70
C GLU A 751 -37.82 -25.51 7.77
N GLU A 752 -36.54 -25.73 7.47
CA GLU A 752 -35.42 -25.31 8.34
C GLU A 752 -35.35 -23.78 8.44
N MET A 753 -35.50 -23.07 7.32
CA MET A 753 -35.54 -21.61 7.28
C MET A 753 -36.67 -21.03 8.15
N ALA A 754 -37.85 -21.67 8.15
CA ALA A 754 -38.95 -21.28 9.02
C ALA A 754 -38.60 -21.43 10.51
N VAL A 755 -37.93 -22.52 10.89
CA VAL A 755 -37.49 -22.75 12.28
C VAL A 755 -36.48 -21.70 12.72
N PHE A 756 -35.49 -21.39 11.89
CA PHE A 756 -34.50 -20.34 12.19
C PHE A 756 -35.19 -18.97 12.40
N ALA A 757 -36.15 -18.60 11.54
CA ALA A 757 -36.87 -17.34 11.66
C ALA A 757 -37.70 -17.22 12.96
N ILE A 758 -38.41 -18.28 13.36
CA ILE A 758 -39.17 -18.26 14.63
C ILE A 758 -38.23 -18.21 15.83
N ARG A 759 -37.09 -18.89 15.79
CA ARG A 759 -36.11 -18.80 16.88
C ARG A 759 -35.48 -17.43 16.97
N ALA A 760 -35.24 -16.76 15.84
CA ALA A 760 -34.82 -15.37 15.81
C ALA A 760 -35.86 -14.43 16.47
N LEU A 761 -37.15 -14.62 16.19
CA LEU A 761 -38.20 -13.89 16.92
C LEU A 761 -38.22 -14.22 18.41
N ALA A 762 -38.02 -15.50 18.78
CA ALA A 762 -38.02 -15.95 20.17
C ALA A 762 -36.84 -15.35 20.96
N ALA A 763 -35.66 -15.24 20.33
CA ALA A 763 -34.49 -14.58 20.90
C ALA A 763 -34.76 -13.12 21.29
N ASN A 764 -35.72 -12.48 20.61
CA ASN A 764 -36.16 -11.11 20.90
C ASN A 764 -37.55 -11.05 21.59
N GLY A 765 -37.99 -12.14 22.23
CA GLY A 765 -39.26 -12.19 22.98
C GLY A 765 -40.54 -12.03 22.15
N SER A 766 -40.45 -12.14 20.82
CA SER A 766 -41.53 -11.79 19.87
C SER A 766 -42.12 -13.00 19.14
N ALA A 767 -41.77 -14.22 19.54
CA ALA A 767 -42.32 -15.43 18.93
C ALA A 767 -43.78 -15.67 19.35
N PRO A 768 -44.68 -16.04 18.41
CA PRO A 768 -46.05 -16.43 18.77
C PRO A 768 -46.07 -17.69 19.63
N GLU A 769 -46.90 -17.74 20.67
CA GLU A 769 -47.06 -18.94 21.51
C GLU A 769 -47.86 -20.05 20.80
N GLU A 770 -48.82 -19.68 19.97
CA GLU A 770 -49.71 -20.60 19.26
C GLU A 770 -49.34 -20.76 17.77
N PRO A 771 -49.65 -21.91 17.14
CA PRO A 771 -49.54 -22.05 15.70
C PRO A 771 -50.44 -21.05 14.98
N GLY A 772 -49.96 -20.42 13.90
CA GLY A 772 -50.78 -19.51 13.10
C GLY A 772 -52.04 -20.18 12.55
N THR A 773 -53.17 -19.47 12.55
CA THR A 773 -54.44 -19.91 11.95
C THR A 773 -54.42 -19.75 10.42
N VAL A 774 -53.62 -20.58 9.76
CA VAL A 774 -53.54 -20.67 8.29
C VAL A 774 -54.26 -21.92 7.78
N ALA A 775 -54.82 -21.82 6.57
CA ALA A 775 -55.38 -22.97 5.86
C ALA A 775 -54.29 -24.02 5.62
N SER A 776 -54.63 -25.31 5.73
CA SER A 776 -53.66 -26.39 5.54
C SER A 776 -53.05 -26.38 4.14
N PHE A 777 -51.73 -26.60 4.09
CA PHE A 777 -50.99 -26.76 2.84
C PHE A 777 -51.28 -28.12 2.20
N LYS A 778 -51.27 -28.20 0.87
CA LYS A 778 -51.52 -29.46 0.14
C LYS A 778 -50.52 -30.56 0.49
N ASP A 779 -49.30 -30.17 0.83
CA ASP A 779 -48.17 -31.02 1.20
C ASP A 779 -47.85 -30.96 2.70
N GLU A 780 -48.82 -30.58 3.55
CA GLU A 780 -48.63 -30.50 5.01
C GLU A 780 -48.10 -31.81 5.61
N ALA A 781 -48.52 -32.96 5.06
CA ALA A 781 -48.05 -34.28 5.47
C ALA A 781 -46.56 -34.54 5.18
N GLN A 782 -45.92 -33.72 4.34
CA GLN A 782 -44.48 -33.78 4.05
C GLN A 782 -43.66 -32.87 4.96
N ILE A 783 -44.31 -31.99 5.74
CA ILE A 783 -43.63 -31.11 6.70
C ILE A 783 -43.18 -31.96 7.88
N SER A 784 -41.92 -31.84 8.24
CA SER A 784 -41.37 -32.56 9.38
C SER A 784 -42.10 -32.18 10.68
N THR A 785 -42.32 -33.16 11.56
CA THR A 785 -43.04 -32.95 12.83
C THR A 785 -42.38 -31.90 13.72
N TRP A 786 -41.06 -31.76 13.66
CA TRP A 786 -40.30 -30.74 14.39
C TRP A 786 -40.42 -29.34 13.78
N ALA A 787 -40.82 -29.22 12.51
CA ALA A 787 -40.91 -27.95 11.80
C ALA A 787 -42.34 -27.41 11.70
N ILE A 788 -43.36 -28.27 11.83
CA ILE A 788 -44.75 -27.92 11.48
C ILE A 788 -45.30 -26.73 12.25
N HIS A 789 -44.92 -26.57 13.51
CA HIS A 789 -45.29 -25.39 14.31
C HIS A 789 -44.67 -24.11 13.74
N ALA A 790 -43.36 -24.11 13.49
CA ALA A 790 -42.67 -22.95 12.94
C ALA A 790 -43.15 -22.61 11.53
N VAL A 791 -43.47 -23.62 10.71
CA VAL A 791 -44.06 -23.40 9.38
C VAL A 791 -45.42 -22.71 9.48
N LYS A 792 -46.31 -23.16 10.38
CA LYS A 792 -47.61 -22.51 10.58
C LYS A 792 -47.49 -21.11 11.16
N GLN A 793 -46.55 -20.89 12.07
CA GLN A 793 -46.27 -19.57 12.64
C GLN A 793 -45.73 -18.60 11.58
N THR A 794 -44.70 -18.98 10.84
CA THR A 794 -44.14 -18.12 9.78
C THR A 794 -45.15 -17.83 8.67
N ALA A 795 -46.01 -18.79 8.32
CA ALA A 795 -47.09 -18.57 7.38
C ALA A 795 -48.16 -17.63 7.93
N GLY A 796 -48.57 -17.79 9.18
CA GLY A 796 -49.54 -16.91 9.85
C GLY A 796 -49.04 -15.47 10.03
N LEU A 797 -47.73 -15.30 10.24
CA LEU A 797 -47.08 -14.00 10.30
C LEU A 797 -46.78 -13.39 8.92
N GLY A 798 -46.99 -14.12 7.84
CA GLY A 798 -46.65 -13.68 6.48
C GLY A 798 -45.14 -13.65 6.17
N LEU A 799 -44.30 -14.15 7.09
CA LEU A 799 -42.84 -14.25 6.92
C LEU A 799 -42.48 -15.21 5.79
N LEU A 800 -43.08 -16.41 5.78
CA LEU A 800 -42.86 -17.44 4.77
C LEU A 800 -44.19 -18.03 4.32
N GLN A 801 -44.60 -17.71 3.09
CA GLN A 801 -45.87 -18.15 2.51
C GLN A 801 -45.72 -19.39 1.63
N GLY A 802 -46.82 -20.13 1.46
CA GLY A 802 -46.92 -21.19 0.47
C GLY A 802 -46.91 -20.66 -0.96
N TYR A 803 -46.64 -21.55 -1.92
CA TYR A 803 -46.69 -21.25 -3.34
C TYR A 803 -48.14 -21.05 -3.81
N PRO A 804 -48.35 -20.37 -4.96
CA PRO A 804 -49.69 -20.15 -5.52
C PRO A 804 -50.50 -21.42 -5.79
N ASP A 805 -49.84 -22.57 -5.93
CA ASP A 805 -50.49 -23.86 -6.11
C ASP A 805 -51.04 -24.47 -4.80
N GLY A 806 -50.79 -23.83 -3.65
CA GLY A 806 -51.23 -24.24 -2.32
C GLY A 806 -50.28 -25.18 -1.58
N ALA A 807 -49.09 -25.46 -2.12
CA ALA A 807 -48.04 -26.22 -1.44
C ALA A 807 -47.10 -25.30 -0.64
N PHE A 808 -46.53 -25.78 0.46
CA PHE A 808 -45.47 -25.08 1.20
C PHE A 808 -44.08 -25.40 0.65
N GLY A 809 -43.86 -26.64 0.21
CA GLY A 809 -42.59 -27.17 -0.29
C GLY A 809 -41.53 -27.32 0.81
N PRO A 810 -41.76 -28.11 1.87
CA PRO A 810 -40.88 -28.15 3.05
C PRO A 810 -39.44 -28.56 2.73
N GLY A 811 -39.25 -29.56 1.86
CA GLY A 811 -37.93 -30.06 1.45
C GLY A 811 -37.27 -29.30 0.31
N ILE A 812 -37.92 -28.26 -0.25
CA ILE A 812 -37.32 -27.43 -1.30
C ILE A 812 -36.20 -26.60 -0.68
N GLN A 813 -35.06 -26.54 -1.37
CA GLN A 813 -33.91 -25.73 -0.94
C GLN A 813 -34.23 -24.25 -1.10
N ALA A 814 -33.97 -23.48 -0.06
CA ALA A 814 -34.19 -22.05 -0.09
C ALA A 814 -33.08 -21.34 -0.88
N THR A 815 -33.46 -20.27 -1.57
CA THR A 815 -32.52 -19.44 -2.32
C THR A 815 -32.14 -18.19 -1.52
N ARG A 816 -31.11 -17.49 -1.98
CA ARG A 816 -30.71 -16.20 -1.40
C ARG A 816 -31.83 -15.15 -1.47
N ALA A 817 -32.67 -15.18 -2.52
CA ALA A 817 -33.85 -14.33 -2.58
C ALA A 817 -34.87 -14.65 -1.48
N HIS A 818 -35.11 -15.94 -1.19
CA HIS A 818 -35.97 -16.33 -0.08
C HIS A 818 -35.42 -15.83 1.27
N ALA A 819 -34.11 -15.96 1.47
CA ALA A 819 -33.44 -15.46 2.66
C ALA A 819 -33.59 -13.92 2.82
N ALA A 820 -33.39 -13.16 1.74
CA ALA A 820 -33.55 -11.71 1.78
C ALA A 820 -34.99 -11.30 2.15
N VAL A 821 -35.98 -11.92 1.53
CA VAL A 821 -37.39 -11.57 1.78
C VAL A 821 -37.81 -11.92 3.22
N ILE A 822 -37.41 -13.09 3.74
CA ILE A 822 -37.77 -13.47 5.10
C ILE A 822 -37.07 -12.58 6.15
N LEU A 823 -35.81 -12.21 5.91
CA LEU A 823 -35.05 -11.32 6.80
C LEU A 823 -35.65 -9.92 6.83
N ASN A 824 -35.95 -9.33 5.66
CA ASN A 824 -36.50 -7.99 5.58
C ASN A 824 -37.85 -7.89 6.29
N ARG A 825 -38.72 -8.90 6.11
CA ARG A 825 -40.01 -8.97 6.81
C ARG A 825 -39.85 -9.19 8.31
N LEU A 826 -38.88 -10.02 8.72
CA LEU A 826 -38.59 -10.28 10.12
C LEU A 826 -38.14 -8.99 10.83
N LEU A 827 -37.27 -8.19 10.21
CA LEU A 827 -36.81 -6.91 10.76
C LEU A 827 -37.96 -5.90 10.88
N ALA A 828 -38.75 -5.74 9.82
CA ALA A 828 -39.91 -4.87 9.85
C ALA A 828 -40.90 -5.24 10.98
N MET A 829 -41.03 -6.53 11.30
CA MET A 829 -41.85 -6.96 12.43
C MET A 829 -41.24 -6.58 13.79
N LEU A 830 -39.92 -6.75 13.95
CA LEU A 830 -39.24 -6.43 15.21
C LEU A 830 -39.24 -4.93 15.50
N GLU A 831 -39.06 -4.08 14.49
CA GLU A 831 -39.12 -2.62 14.60
C GLU A 831 -40.51 -2.10 15.00
N LEU A 832 -41.59 -2.81 14.65
CA LEU A 832 -42.95 -2.45 15.04
C LEU A 832 -43.29 -2.83 16.50
N THR A 833 -42.45 -3.63 17.14
CA THR A 833 -42.66 -4.14 18.50
C THR A 833 -41.72 -3.52 19.55
N SER A 834 -40.68 -2.81 19.11
CA SER A 834 -39.77 -1.97 19.92
C SER A 834 -40.30 -0.56 20.06
#